data_AF-A0A5B1BA38-F1
#
_entry.id   AF-A0A5B1BA38-F1
#
_cell.length_a   1.000
_cell.length_b   1.000
_cell.length_c   1.000
_cell.angle_alpha   90.00
_cell.angle_beta   90.00
_cell.angle_gamma   90.00
#
_symmetry.space_group_name_H-M   'P 1'
#
loop_
_entity.id
_entity.type
_entity.pdbx_description
1 polymer ?
#
loop_
_entity_poly.entity_id
_entity_poly.type
_entity_poly.pdbx_seq_one_letter_code
_entity_poly.pdbx_strand_id
1 'polypeptide(L)'
;MKTHKRMYRQLLLFLLLVVSSPLLSQESAIYAGGPIYNNRNSSINELRNSGFTTVIVWTIHIESNGDLGFNGEFPLVQNGVYVGDQSYPNFPSDIALLKTAPTSINRIEFGLAAAGSGTFAAVQNFYNSEGFGPGTTLYKNFDALKAAIPGIDAFNNDDETTYHAPSAVAFTKMLAGLGFKNAIVPYRNSSFWRTLVNEVNAAYPGNIDRNYLQCYAGGSRNNPCSSTWDFGIPVFPGLWGGSGQSSVSSVESRMNSWQNNCGITGGFMWIYDDFDNSPSVAAYAGAINNALSPGSVPGVASIPNPSNGTSNININTALNWSAGAGASSHNVYFGTSSSLGSADFKGNQSNTTFIPETLDTATTYYWRIDELNSLGTTTGLVWSFTTDASTSVDHTDPVGTGTITARAQINAVESANRAFDNLYASGIQNINWSKWLDNGGVPSISNPSWIQIELPAAVIVNKIAITSANDVPDRDPQDFAIQGSNDGVNWTIINSWSGQNWANRFERKELSFINTNFFTFYRINMTKNRGNINMTQLCEIELFGPAGSSNHPSGCTDCIGFNTITLDSYSNQDIDGTHAIQDNGGTAHLINNTWKRSINAYTITANTVIEFEFRSTNEGEIHGIGFDEDNSISSNRIFKLHGTQNWGIRAYDNYNNIGNYKTYTIPVGNSYTGNAMNLVLVNDNDGGNGNNSFFKNIRIYETSRTAITPEPYYNEIVNEFDDESIKKLDKSTLKVYPNPFTAQVILRLPENHQFSKAGIYAISGQLLIEKNIDSKNNIINFNTLEELNKGVFIIKIESSTDTILYKLIKE
;
A
#
# COMPACT_ATOMS: atom_id res chain seq x y z
N MET A 1 22.01 60.94 -21.19
CA MET A 1 22.49 60.54 -19.84
C MET A 1 21.76 61.20 -18.66
N LYS A 2 20.44 61.48 -18.77
CA LYS A 2 19.62 62.05 -17.66
C LYS A 2 18.26 61.35 -17.43
N THR A 3 17.95 60.30 -18.20
CA THR A 3 16.66 59.57 -18.11
C THR A 3 16.74 58.24 -17.36
N HIS A 4 17.94 57.67 -17.15
CA HIS A 4 18.09 56.38 -16.42
C HIS A 4 18.22 56.51 -14.89
N LYS A 5 18.39 57.72 -14.34
CA LYS A 5 18.50 57.92 -12.87
C LYS A 5 17.16 58.12 -12.16
N ARG A 6 16.06 58.40 -12.88
CA ARG A 6 14.72 58.60 -12.27
C ARG A 6 13.94 57.29 -12.10
N MET A 7 14.08 56.33 -13.03
CA MET A 7 13.47 55.01 -12.89
C MET A 7 14.11 54.17 -11.77
N TYR A 8 15.43 54.28 -11.56
CA TYR A 8 16.12 53.56 -10.48
C TYR A 8 15.76 54.07 -9.07
N ARG A 9 15.36 55.35 -8.94
CA ARG A 9 14.94 55.94 -7.65
C ARG A 9 13.48 55.65 -7.30
N GLN A 10 12.62 55.38 -8.28
CA GLN A 10 11.25 54.94 -8.03
C GLN A 10 11.16 53.42 -7.83
N LEU A 11 12.05 52.62 -8.45
CA LEU A 11 12.16 51.20 -8.13
C LEU A 11 12.70 50.93 -6.72
N LEU A 12 13.63 51.76 -6.23
CA LEU A 12 14.16 51.61 -4.86
C LEU A 12 13.18 52.04 -3.75
N LEU A 13 12.21 52.92 -4.03
CA LEU A 13 11.19 53.32 -3.05
C LEU A 13 9.99 52.36 -2.98
N PHE A 14 9.77 51.54 -4.01
CA PHE A 14 8.79 50.44 -3.97
C PHE A 14 9.36 49.15 -3.35
N LEU A 15 10.69 49.05 -3.17
CA LEU A 15 11.35 47.91 -2.53
C LEU A 15 11.54 48.06 -1.01
N LEU A 16 11.08 49.16 -0.41
CA LEU A 16 11.26 49.48 1.02
C LEU A 16 9.94 49.70 1.78
N LEU A 17 8.82 49.32 1.17
CA LEU A 17 7.51 49.13 1.83
C LEU A 17 7.10 47.67 1.73
N VAL A 18 8.04 46.77 2.00
CA VAL A 18 7.67 45.50 2.64
C VAL A 18 7.30 45.92 4.06
N VAL A 19 6.00 46.12 4.29
CA VAL A 19 5.48 45.89 5.63
C VAL A 19 5.91 44.47 5.94
N SER A 20 6.96 44.32 6.73
CA SER A 20 7.21 43.08 7.43
C SER A 20 6.03 42.92 8.37
N SER A 21 4.92 42.39 7.85
CA SER A 21 4.09 41.51 8.66
C SER A 21 5.11 40.57 9.29
N PRO A 22 5.25 40.52 10.62
CA PRO A 22 6.01 39.43 11.19
C PRO A 22 5.40 38.18 10.55
N LEU A 23 6.20 37.37 9.85
CA LEU A 23 5.84 35.97 9.76
C LEU A 23 5.54 35.60 11.21
N LEU A 24 4.27 35.34 11.53
CA LEU A 24 3.91 34.81 12.82
C LEU A 24 4.73 33.54 12.95
N SER A 25 5.80 33.62 13.74
CA SER A 25 6.66 32.47 14.00
C SER A 25 5.74 31.43 14.60
N GLN A 26 5.62 30.28 13.96
CA GLN A 26 4.81 29.21 14.49
C GLN A 26 5.41 28.76 15.80
N GLU A 27 4.54 28.54 16.79
CA GLU A 27 4.99 28.27 18.15
C GLU A 27 4.48 26.93 18.63
N SER A 28 5.40 26.12 19.15
CA SER A 28 5.08 24.90 19.86
C SER A 28 5.56 25.03 21.30
N ALA A 29 4.65 24.80 22.25
CA ALA A 29 4.94 24.88 23.67
C ALA A 29 4.80 23.52 24.36
N ILE A 30 5.54 23.34 25.45
CA ILE A 30 5.44 22.14 26.29
C ILE A 30 5.48 22.54 27.77
N TYR A 31 4.57 21.97 28.56
CA TYR A 31 4.62 22.06 30.02
C TYR A 31 5.62 21.02 30.55
N ALA A 32 6.62 21.49 31.29
CA ALA A 32 7.67 20.66 31.87
C ALA A 32 7.67 20.83 33.40
N GLY A 33 7.27 19.76 34.09
CA GLY A 33 7.13 19.68 35.54
C GLY A 33 8.39 19.17 36.23
N GLY A 34 8.21 18.19 37.11
CA GLY A 34 9.24 17.64 38.00
C GLY A 34 10.56 17.25 37.32
N PRO A 35 10.55 16.57 36.15
CA PRO A 35 11.76 16.13 35.47
C PRO A 35 12.74 17.25 35.13
N ILE A 36 12.30 18.51 35.01
CA ILE A 36 13.18 19.62 34.61
C ILE A 36 14.28 19.89 35.65
N TYR A 37 14.03 19.62 36.93
CA TYR A 37 15.01 19.76 38.02
C TYR A 37 15.44 18.42 38.63
N ASN A 38 14.55 17.42 38.68
CA ASN A 38 14.89 16.09 39.21
C ASN A 38 15.82 15.30 38.26
N ASN A 39 15.64 15.48 36.94
CA ASN A 39 16.39 14.78 35.89
C ASN A 39 17.19 15.77 35.02
N ARG A 40 17.71 16.86 35.61
CA ARG A 40 18.23 18.04 34.88
C ARG A 40 19.09 17.75 33.65
N ASN A 41 20.01 16.79 33.73
CA ASN A 41 20.96 16.53 32.64
C ASN A 41 20.28 15.95 31.40
N SER A 42 19.33 15.02 31.57
CA SER A 42 18.58 14.46 30.44
C SER A 42 17.52 15.45 29.97
N SER A 43 16.75 16.03 30.91
CA SER A 43 15.59 16.83 30.56
C SER A 43 15.91 18.14 29.85
N ILE A 44 16.92 18.88 30.33
CA ILE A 44 17.33 20.14 29.69
C ILE A 44 17.86 19.87 28.27
N ASN A 45 18.64 18.80 28.08
CA ASN A 45 19.16 18.46 26.77
C ASN A 45 18.06 17.95 25.83
N GLU A 46 17.13 17.13 26.32
CA GLU A 46 16.02 16.62 25.52
C GLU A 46 15.09 17.75 25.06
N LEU A 47 14.68 18.65 25.96
CA LEU A 47 13.85 19.80 25.62
C LEU A 47 14.54 20.72 24.61
N ARG A 48 15.84 20.99 24.76
CA ARG A 48 16.62 21.82 23.79
C ARG A 48 16.68 21.19 22.39
N ASN A 49 16.69 19.87 22.31
CA ASN A 49 16.77 19.13 21.05
C ASN A 49 15.40 18.70 20.51
N SER A 50 14.31 19.05 21.20
CA SER A 50 12.96 18.58 20.87
C SER A 50 12.35 19.25 19.64
N GLY A 51 12.70 20.49 19.34
CA GLY A 51 12.01 21.31 18.33
C GLY A 51 10.87 22.16 18.88
N PHE A 52 10.55 22.10 20.18
CA PHE A 52 9.66 23.06 20.82
C PHE A 52 10.27 24.47 20.83
N THR A 53 9.47 25.50 20.66
CA THR A 53 9.91 26.91 20.70
C THR A 53 9.75 27.54 22.09
N THR A 54 8.85 26.98 22.90
CA THR A 54 8.51 27.48 24.24
C THR A 54 8.53 26.35 25.26
N VAL A 55 9.20 26.57 26.40
CA VAL A 55 9.10 25.67 27.57
C VAL A 55 8.39 26.41 28.69
N ILE A 56 7.33 25.79 29.21
CA ILE A 56 6.57 26.29 30.36
C ILE A 56 6.99 25.45 31.58
N VAL A 57 7.79 26.05 32.43
CA VAL A 57 8.33 25.44 33.65
C VAL A 57 7.23 25.40 34.70
N TRP A 58 6.67 24.23 34.95
CA TRP A 58 5.46 24.01 35.73
C TRP A 58 5.79 23.44 37.12
N THR A 59 5.35 24.02 38.24
CA THR A 59 4.62 25.29 38.42
C THR A 59 5.00 25.99 39.73
N ILE A 60 4.76 27.30 39.81
CA ILE A 60 4.86 28.07 41.06
C ILE A 60 3.54 28.05 41.81
N HIS A 61 3.62 27.80 43.11
CA HIS A 61 2.54 28.04 44.07
C HIS A 61 2.85 29.28 44.91
N ILE A 62 1.87 30.17 45.04
CA ILE A 62 1.94 31.30 45.96
C ILE A 62 1.33 30.84 47.28
N GLU A 63 2.18 30.69 48.27
CA GLU A 63 1.78 30.22 49.59
C GLU A 63 1.00 31.28 50.35
N SER A 64 0.29 30.87 51.40
CA SER A 64 -0.55 31.78 52.21
C SER A 64 0.24 32.93 52.87
N ASN A 65 1.54 32.75 53.10
CA ASN A 65 2.46 33.77 53.61
C ASN A 65 3.13 34.60 52.50
N GLY A 66 2.83 34.30 51.23
CA GLY A 66 3.35 34.99 50.05
C GLY A 66 4.60 34.36 49.44
N ASP A 67 5.26 33.43 50.13
CA ASP A 67 6.43 32.72 49.61
C ASP A 67 6.08 31.98 48.31
N LEU A 68 7.07 31.82 47.43
CA LEU A 68 6.91 31.11 46.16
C LEU A 68 7.47 29.69 46.34
N GLY A 69 6.59 28.69 46.36
CA GLY A 69 6.95 27.28 46.27
C GLY A 69 7.00 26.82 44.82
N PHE A 70 7.85 25.85 44.49
CA PHE A 70 7.88 25.22 43.17
C PHE A 70 7.40 23.77 43.26
N ASN A 71 6.38 23.44 42.46
CA ASN A 71 5.66 22.16 42.41
C ASN A 71 5.13 21.62 43.75
N GLY A 72 5.07 22.47 44.78
CA GLY A 72 4.79 22.06 46.17
C GLY A 72 5.92 21.24 46.80
N GLU A 73 7.09 21.21 46.17
CA GLU A 73 8.22 20.35 46.55
C GLU A 73 9.33 21.11 47.27
N PHE A 74 9.65 22.35 46.84
CA PHE A 74 10.71 23.14 47.45
C PHE A 74 10.46 24.65 47.38
N PRO A 75 11.02 25.45 48.31
CA PRO A 75 10.90 26.89 48.28
C PRO A 75 11.76 27.50 47.18
N LEU A 76 11.18 28.36 46.35
CA LEU A 76 11.87 29.10 45.29
C LEU A 76 12.27 30.50 45.78
N VAL A 77 11.36 31.20 46.46
CA VAL A 77 11.58 32.52 47.04
C VAL A 77 10.93 32.61 48.40
N GLN A 78 11.67 33.10 49.39
CA GLN A 78 11.19 33.34 50.75
C GLN A 78 11.52 34.76 51.18
N ASN A 79 10.52 35.50 51.69
CA ASN A 79 10.69 36.85 52.23
C ASN A 79 11.49 37.82 51.33
N GLY A 80 11.28 37.78 50.01
CA GLY A 80 11.95 38.62 49.02
C GLY A 80 13.38 38.17 48.68
N VAL A 81 13.75 36.93 48.99
CA VAL A 81 15.06 36.36 48.69
C VAL A 81 14.89 35.06 47.92
N TYR A 82 15.57 34.94 46.78
CA TYR A 82 15.65 33.67 46.06
C TYR A 82 16.44 32.65 46.90
N VAL A 83 15.83 31.49 47.15
CA VAL A 83 16.41 30.41 47.96
C VAL A 83 16.37 29.06 47.23
N GLY A 84 15.88 29.02 45.99
CA GLY A 84 15.74 27.79 45.22
C GLY A 84 17.08 27.09 44.93
N ASP A 85 18.18 27.82 44.92
CA ASP A 85 19.54 27.27 44.78
C ASP A 85 20.01 26.47 46.00
N GLN A 86 19.37 26.62 47.15
CA GLN A 86 19.64 25.79 48.32
C GLN A 86 19.14 24.35 48.12
N SER A 87 18.04 24.19 47.38
CA SER A 87 17.50 22.88 47.00
C SER A 87 18.08 22.38 45.68
N TYR A 88 18.16 23.24 44.67
CA TYR A 88 18.64 22.94 43.33
C TYR A 88 19.66 24.00 42.87
N PRO A 89 20.97 23.84 43.20
CA PRO A 89 21.99 24.86 42.98
C PRO A 89 22.13 25.37 41.55
N ASN A 90 21.79 24.53 40.57
CA ASN A 90 21.93 24.86 39.14
C ASN A 90 20.65 25.41 38.52
N PHE A 91 19.53 25.51 39.26
CA PHE A 91 18.22 25.80 38.70
C PHE A 91 18.21 27.07 37.82
N PRO A 92 18.74 28.24 38.25
CA PRO A 92 18.79 29.42 37.38
C PRO A 92 19.61 29.20 36.09
N SER A 93 20.74 28.50 36.20
CA SER A 93 21.59 28.20 35.05
C SER A 93 20.97 27.18 34.09
N ASP A 94 20.21 26.22 34.61
CA ASP A 94 19.48 25.22 33.82
C ASP A 94 18.36 25.86 33.01
N ILE A 95 17.61 26.77 33.63
CA ILE A 95 16.62 27.58 32.92
C ILE A 95 17.29 28.40 31.82
N ALA A 96 18.41 29.08 32.11
CA ALA A 96 19.14 29.84 31.09
C ALA A 96 19.68 28.95 29.93
N LEU A 97 20.05 27.71 30.22
CA LEU A 97 20.55 26.76 29.22
C LEU A 97 19.50 26.41 28.17
N LEU A 98 18.20 26.39 28.50
CA LEU A 98 17.13 26.06 27.55
C LEU A 98 17.13 26.97 26.31
N LYS A 99 17.48 28.25 26.48
CA LYS A 99 17.58 29.26 25.39
C LYS A 99 18.99 29.37 24.79
N THR A 100 19.95 28.58 25.24
CA THR A 100 21.32 28.62 24.71
C THR A 100 21.40 27.78 23.44
N ALA A 101 21.89 28.36 22.33
CA ALA A 101 22.04 27.64 21.06
C ALA A 101 23.03 26.45 21.19
N PRO A 102 22.84 25.35 20.44
CA PRO A 102 21.72 25.08 19.55
C PRO A 102 20.44 24.71 20.33
N THR A 103 19.32 25.33 19.95
CA THR A 103 17.97 25.08 20.48
C THR A 103 16.97 25.83 19.60
N SER A 104 15.76 25.32 19.47
CA SER A 104 14.61 26.07 18.92
C SER A 104 13.92 26.94 19.96
N ILE A 105 14.17 26.68 21.25
CA ILE A 105 13.53 27.37 22.36
C ILE A 105 14.01 28.82 22.39
N ASN A 106 13.07 29.75 22.21
CA ASN A 106 13.30 31.18 22.28
C ASN A 106 12.51 31.85 23.42
N ARG A 107 11.60 31.10 24.05
CA ARG A 107 10.75 31.58 25.14
C ARG A 107 10.69 30.59 26.30
N ILE A 108 10.82 31.10 27.52
CA ILE A 108 10.63 30.36 28.76
C ILE A 108 9.55 31.04 29.58
N GLU A 109 8.56 30.26 30.01
CA GLU A 109 7.51 30.72 30.90
C GLU A 109 7.53 29.94 32.21
N PHE A 110 6.96 30.52 33.27
CA PHE A 110 6.67 29.80 34.51
C PHE A 110 5.16 29.69 34.71
N GLY A 111 4.70 28.46 35.02
CA GLY A 111 3.33 28.20 35.43
C GLY A 111 3.01 28.87 36.78
N LEU A 112 1.79 29.36 36.92
CA LEU A 112 1.23 29.80 38.19
C LEU A 112 -0.02 28.98 38.49
N ALA A 113 0.04 28.24 39.59
CA ALA A 113 -0.99 27.31 40.05
C ALA A 113 -1.08 26.00 39.24
N ALA A 114 -2.01 25.16 39.70
CA ALA A 114 -2.40 23.87 39.16
C ALA A 114 -3.82 23.56 39.68
N ALA A 115 -4.45 22.51 39.14
CA ALA A 115 -5.74 22.01 39.62
C ALA A 115 -5.75 21.85 41.17
N GLY A 116 -6.71 22.52 41.82
CA GLY A 116 -6.87 22.48 43.28
C GLY A 116 -5.92 23.36 44.08
N SER A 117 -5.04 24.15 43.45
CA SER A 117 -4.09 25.03 44.14
C SER A 117 -4.79 26.20 44.86
N GLY A 118 -4.26 26.58 46.02
CA GLY A 118 -4.65 27.77 46.80
C GLY A 118 -4.01 29.09 46.33
N THR A 119 -3.19 29.04 45.27
CA THR A 119 -2.41 30.18 44.75
C THR A 119 -3.26 31.43 44.52
N PHE A 120 -4.36 31.32 43.77
CA PHE A 120 -5.18 32.50 43.45
C PHE A 120 -6.06 32.98 44.61
N ALA A 121 -6.35 32.12 45.58
CA ALA A 121 -6.94 32.53 46.85
C ALA A 121 -5.94 33.35 47.69
N ALA A 122 -4.66 32.95 47.71
CA ALA A 122 -3.59 33.76 48.32
C ALA A 122 -3.44 35.11 47.61
N VAL A 123 -3.42 35.13 46.27
CA VAL A 123 -3.42 36.37 45.48
C VAL A 123 -4.59 37.26 45.86
N GLN A 124 -5.81 36.72 45.98
CA GLN A 124 -6.98 37.49 46.42
C GLN A 124 -6.81 38.06 47.84
N ASN A 125 -6.24 37.28 48.77
CA ASN A 125 -5.99 37.74 50.14
C ASN A 125 -4.97 38.89 50.17
N PHE A 126 -3.88 38.80 49.40
CA PHE A 126 -2.89 39.87 49.28
C PHE A 126 -3.44 41.12 48.60
N TYR A 127 -4.29 40.95 47.59
CA TYR A 127 -5.03 42.06 46.98
C TYR A 127 -5.86 42.82 48.02
N ASN A 128 -6.54 42.09 48.92
CA ASN A 128 -7.37 42.68 49.96
C ASN A 128 -6.57 43.29 51.13
N SER A 129 -5.34 42.83 51.38
CA SER A 129 -4.55 43.24 52.54
C SER A 129 -3.55 44.37 52.23
N GLU A 130 -2.68 44.19 51.23
CA GLU A 130 -1.58 45.12 50.94
C GLU A 130 -1.48 45.55 49.47
N GLY A 131 -2.16 44.85 48.55
CA GLY A 131 -2.05 45.08 47.11
C GLY A 131 -0.70 44.65 46.53
N PHE A 132 -0.37 45.16 45.34
CA PHE A 132 0.76 44.67 44.53
C PHE A 132 1.73 45.79 44.11
N GLY A 133 1.81 46.86 44.89
CA GLY A 133 2.75 47.96 44.63
C GLY A 133 4.20 47.62 45.01
N PRO A 134 5.17 48.44 44.58
CA PRO A 134 6.56 48.29 45.02
C PRO A 134 6.68 48.19 46.55
N GLY A 135 7.36 47.15 47.02
CA GLY A 135 7.61 46.91 48.45
C GLY A 135 6.61 46.00 49.17
N THR A 136 5.50 45.60 48.54
CA THR A 136 4.60 44.56 49.08
C THR A 136 5.22 43.17 48.96
N THR A 137 4.66 42.18 49.66
CA THR A 137 5.23 40.82 49.77
C THR A 137 5.39 40.17 48.41
N LEU A 138 4.31 40.09 47.61
CA LEU A 138 4.39 39.47 46.29
C LEU A 138 5.28 40.28 45.33
N TYR A 139 5.28 41.61 45.41
CA TYR A 139 6.18 42.42 44.57
C TYR A 139 7.64 42.05 44.83
N LYS A 140 8.07 42.04 46.11
CA LYS A 140 9.44 41.67 46.50
C LYS A 140 9.79 40.25 46.06
N ASN A 141 8.85 39.31 46.17
CA ASN A 141 9.12 37.92 45.82
C ASN A 141 9.31 37.73 44.30
N PHE A 142 8.46 38.34 43.47
CA PHE A 142 8.63 38.27 42.02
C PHE A 142 9.80 39.11 41.50
N ASP A 143 10.14 40.22 42.15
CA ASP A 143 11.35 41.00 41.85
C ASP A 143 12.63 40.20 42.15
N ALA A 144 12.68 39.52 43.30
CA ALA A 144 13.76 38.61 43.66
C ALA A 144 13.89 37.43 42.68
N LEU A 145 12.76 36.84 42.26
CA LEU A 145 12.74 35.78 41.25
C LEU A 145 13.29 36.28 39.91
N LYS A 146 12.88 37.49 39.47
CA LYS A 146 13.39 38.12 38.25
C LYS A 146 14.91 38.31 38.30
N ALA A 147 15.41 38.79 39.43
CA ALA A 147 16.84 39.02 39.62
C ALA A 147 17.63 37.70 39.59
N ALA A 148 17.10 36.63 40.17
CA ALA A 148 17.74 35.33 40.21
C ALA A 148 17.69 34.58 38.86
N ILE A 149 16.57 34.65 38.14
CA ILE A 149 16.34 33.94 36.88
C ILE A 149 15.92 34.95 35.80
N PRO A 150 16.85 35.76 35.28
CA PRO A 150 16.54 36.81 34.29
C PRO A 150 16.08 36.25 32.93
N GLY A 151 16.20 34.93 32.71
CA GLY A 151 15.76 34.25 31.50
C GLY A 151 14.25 33.98 31.42
N ILE A 152 13.47 34.27 32.48
CA ILE A 152 12.01 34.12 32.48
C ILE A 152 11.40 35.22 31.60
N ASP A 153 10.71 34.81 30.54
CA ASP A 153 10.06 35.74 29.61
C ASP A 153 8.62 36.05 30.03
N ALA A 154 7.88 35.06 30.54
CA ALA A 154 6.47 35.22 30.89
C ALA A 154 5.99 34.37 32.07
N PHE A 155 4.83 34.73 32.62
CA PHE A 155 4.06 33.90 33.55
C PHE A 155 2.75 33.43 32.94
N ASN A 156 2.35 32.23 33.31
CA ASN A 156 1.26 31.51 32.70
C ASN A 156 0.17 31.25 33.76
N ASN A 157 -0.95 31.99 33.68
CA ASN A 157 -2.01 32.00 34.69
C ASN A 157 -2.96 30.82 34.50
N ASP A 158 -2.89 29.85 35.42
CA ASP A 158 -3.71 28.63 35.46
C ASP A 158 -4.72 28.66 36.63
N ASP A 159 -5.46 29.78 36.78
CA ASP A 159 -6.53 29.88 37.78
C ASP A 159 -7.70 28.95 37.43
N GLU A 160 -7.76 27.82 38.11
CA GLU A 160 -8.80 26.81 37.95
C GLU A 160 -9.92 26.88 39.01
N THR A 161 -9.74 27.69 40.06
CA THR A 161 -10.56 27.62 41.28
C THR A 161 -11.19 28.94 41.68
N THR A 162 -10.43 30.04 41.67
CA THR A 162 -10.80 31.28 42.36
C THR A 162 -11.57 32.23 41.45
N TYR A 163 -11.09 32.43 40.21
CA TYR A 163 -11.73 33.27 39.19
C TYR A 163 -12.13 34.68 39.68
N HIS A 164 -11.36 35.27 40.58
CA HIS A 164 -11.63 36.61 41.11
C HIS A 164 -10.92 37.67 40.26
N ALA A 165 -11.64 38.23 39.28
CA ALA A 165 -11.06 39.12 38.26
C ALA A 165 -10.28 40.33 38.82
N PRO A 166 -10.76 41.08 39.84
CA PRO A 166 -10.03 42.26 40.34
C PRO A 166 -8.63 41.93 40.86
N SER A 167 -8.47 40.84 41.62
CA SER A 167 -7.17 40.45 42.15
C SER A 167 -6.27 39.88 41.06
N ALA A 168 -6.80 39.07 40.15
CA ALA A 168 -6.03 38.53 39.02
C ALA A 168 -5.52 39.64 38.10
N VAL A 169 -6.35 40.65 37.79
CA VAL A 169 -5.96 41.81 36.97
C VAL A 169 -4.86 42.61 37.68
N ALA A 170 -5.05 42.96 38.95
CA ALA A 170 -4.08 43.76 39.68
C ALA A 170 -2.73 43.03 39.82
N PHE A 171 -2.76 41.72 40.07
CA PHE A 171 -1.57 40.89 40.17
C PHE A 171 -0.84 40.76 38.82
N THR A 172 -1.58 40.51 37.73
CA THR A 172 -0.97 40.41 36.40
C THR A 172 -0.37 41.75 35.94
N LYS A 173 -0.99 42.88 36.31
CA LYS A 173 -0.43 44.23 36.10
C LYS A 173 0.88 44.45 36.88
N MET A 174 1.04 43.86 38.06
CA MET A 174 2.31 43.88 38.79
C MET A 174 3.40 43.12 38.03
N LEU A 175 3.10 41.89 37.58
CA LEU A 175 4.04 41.10 36.76
C LEU A 175 4.43 41.84 35.47
N ALA A 176 3.46 42.46 34.80
CA ALA A 176 3.69 43.31 33.63
C ALA A 176 4.60 44.52 33.96
N GLY A 177 4.37 45.18 35.09
CA GLY A 177 5.19 46.29 35.56
C GLY A 177 6.62 45.89 35.95
N LEU A 178 6.80 44.64 36.41
CA LEU A 178 8.11 44.01 36.58
C LEU A 178 8.75 43.60 35.25
N GLY A 179 8.07 43.76 34.11
CA GLY A 179 8.61 43.51 32.77
C GLY A 179 8.40 42.11 32.23
N PHE A 180 7.60 41.27 32.89
CA PHE A 180 7.22 39.96 32.38
C PHE A 180 6.09 40.08 31.36
N LYS A 181 6.11 39.24 30.32
CA LYS A 181 4.91 38.92 29.55
C LYS A 181 3.98 38.03 30.38
N ASN A 182 2.74 37.90 29.94
CA ASN A 182 1.79 37.00 30.58
C ASN A 182 1.04 36.17 29.54
N ALA A 183 0.50 35.04 29.97
CA ALA A 183 -0.36 34.16 29.21
C ALA A 183 -1.46 33.62 30.11
N ILE A 184 -2.55 33.13 29.52
CA ILE A 184 -3.70 32.56 30.25
C ILE A 184 -3.90 31.09 29.86
N VAL A 185 -4.46 30.29 30.78
CA VAL A 185 -4.70 28.85 30.60
C VAL A 185 -6.16 28.48 30.86
N PRO A 186 -7.10 28.95 30.03
CA PRO A 186 -8.49 28.63 30.24
C PRO A 186 -8.79 27.16 29.95
N TYR A 187 -9.56 26.52 30.85
CA TYR A 187 -10.39 25.37 30.49
C TYR A 187 -11.90 25.65 30.66
N ARG A 188 -12.27 26.69 31.43
CA ARG A 188 -13.66 27.16 31.67
C ARG A 188 -13.70 28.67 31.96
N ASN A 189 -14.91 29.20 32.17
CA ASN A 189 -15.16 30.58 32.62
C ASN A 189 -14.60 31.68 31.70
N SER A 190 -14.98 31.66 30.42
CA SER A 190 -14.51 32.63 29.41
C SER A 190 -14.76 34.11 29.75
N SER A 191 -15.77 34.43 30.57
CA SER A 191 -16.05 35.80 31.00
C SER A 191 -14.96 36.38 31.91
N PHE A 192 -14.45 35.57 32.84
CA PHE A 192 -13.32 35.94 33.69
C PHE A 192 -12.07 36.21 32.84
N TRP A 193 -11.71 35.29 31.96
CA TRP A 193 -10.51 35.41 31.12
C TRP A 193 -10.58 36.61 30.18
N ARG A 194 -11.76 36.87 29.59
CA ARG A 194 -11.98 38.06 28.76
C ARG A 194 -11.76 39.36 29.54
N THR A 195 -12.28 39.43 30.77
CA THR A 195 -12.06 40.58 31.66
C THR A 195 -10.57 40.76 31.96
N LEU A 196 -9.88 39.67 32.32
CA LEU A 196 -8.46 39.68 32.61
C LEU A 196 -7.62 40.19 31.43
N VAL A 197 -7.82 39.61 30.23
CA VAL A 197 -7.13 39.99 29.00
C VAL A 197 -7.37 41.47 28.69
N ASN A 198 -8.64 41.90 28.67
CA ASN A 198 -9.00 43.26 28.30
C ASN A 198 -8.39 44.29 29.25
N GLU A 199 -8.53 44.10 30.57
CA GLU A 199 -8.08 45.09 31.54
C GLU A 199 -6.56 45.16 31.68
N VAL A 200 -5.86 44.04 31.53
CA VAL A 200 -4.39 44.02 31.54
C VAL A 200 -3.85 44.62 30.25
N ASN A 201 -4.34 44.19 29.08
CA ASN A 201 -3.85 44.72 27.80
C ASN A 201 -4.28 46.17 27.55
N ALA A 202 -5.34 46.67 28.18
CA ALA A 202 -5.64 48.10 28.18
C ALA A 202 -4.59 48.92 28.94
N ALA A 203 -4.01 48.38 30.02
CA ALA A 203 -2.96 49.04 30.79
C ALA A 203 -1.55 48.80 30.22
N TYR A 204 -1.32 47.61 29.66
CA TYR A 204 -0.05 47.16 29.10
C TYR A 204 -0.31 46.47 27.74
N PRO A 205 -0.40 47.23 26.63
CA PRO A 205 -0.74 46.68 25.32
C PRO A 205 0.15 45.50 24.90
N GLY A 206 -0.50 44.38 24.55
CA GLY A 206 0.16 43.15 24.13
C GLY A 206 0.96 42.44 25.23
N ASN A 207 0.67 42.69 26.52
CA ASN A 207 1.34 42.02 27.62
C ASN A 207 0.85 40.59 27.81
N ILE A 208 -0.47 40.39 27.87
CA ILE A 208 -1.05 39.05 27.71
C ILE A 208 -1.08 38.77 26.21
N ASP A 209 -0.19 37.91 25.74
CA ASP A 209 0.09 37.76 24.30
C ASP A 209 -0.38 36.43 23.70
N ARG A 210 -0.94 35.53 24.51
CA ARG A 210 -1.43 34.22 24.06
C ARG A 210 -2.41 33.57 25.05
N ASN A 211 -3.25 32.71 24.50
CA ASN A 211 -4.23 31.90 25.21
C ASN A 211 -3.90 30.41 25.04
N TYR A 212 -3.39 29.76 26.08
CA TYR A 212 -3.17 28.31 26.12
C TYR A 212 -4.47 27.58 26.48
N LEU A 213 -5.34 27.41 25.50
CA LEU A 213 -6.65 26.78 25.70
C LEU A 213 -6.52 25.27 25.95
N GLN A 214 -6.91 24.80 27.13
CA GLN A 214 -6.90 23.37 27.43
C GLN A 214 -8.00 22.64 26.63
N CYS A 215 -7.61 21.70 25.76
CA CYS A 215 -8.51 20.85 24.97
C CYS A 215 -8.41 19.36 25.36
N TYR A 216 -8.02 19.11 26.62
CA TYR A 216 -7.89 17.79 27.27
C TYR A 216 -8.58 17.80 28.65
N ALA A 217 -8.72 16.63 29.27
CA ALA A 217 -9.33 16.46 30.59
C ALA A 217 -10.67 17.22 30.76
N GLY A 218 -10.79 18.08 31.78
CA GLY A 218 -11.98 18.91 32.01
C GLY A 218 -12.28 19.90 30.87
N GLY A 219 -11.26 20.29 30.10
CA GLY A 219 -11.37 21.12 28.90
C GLY A 219 -11.54 20.34 27.59
N SER A 220 -11.71 19.01 27.61
CA SER A 220 -11.77 18.15 26.41
C SER A 220 -12.81 18.56 25.35
N ARG A 221 -13.85 19.32 25.75
CA ARG A 221 -14.89 19.85 24.86
C ARG A 221 -14.64 21.28 24.35
N ASN A 222 -13.53 21.90 24.74
CA ASN A 222 -13.18 23.23 24.27
C ASN A 222 -12.78 23.18 22.79
N ASN A 223 -13.28 24.17 22.04
CA ASN A 223 -13.01 24.32 20.62
C ASN A 223 -12.27 25.64 20.39
N PRO A 224 -10.99 25.63 19.95
CA PRO A 224 -10.22 26.85 19.70
C PRO A 224 -10.81 27.72 18.58
N CYS A 225 -11.59 27.14 17.68
CA CYS A 225 -12.26 27.87 16.61
C CYS A 225 -13.56 28.58 17.06
N SER A 226 -13.93 28.48 18.33
CA SER A 226 -15.10 29.14 18.88
C SER A 226 -14.77 30.56 19.36
N SER A 227 -15.65 31.52 19.05
CA SER A 227 -15.58 32.89 19.56
C SER A 227 -15.64 32.99 21.09
N THR A 228 -16.09 31.93 21.78
CA THR A 228 -16.04 31.82 23.24
C THR A 228 -14.63 32.05 23.79
N TRP A 229 -13.60 31.56 23.09
CA TRP A 229 -12.20 31.55 23.52
C TRP A 229 -11.33 32.56 22.76
N ASP A 230 -11.91 33.29 21.81
CA ASP A 230 -11.26 34.41 21.15
C ASP A 230 -11.35 35.66 22.05
N PHE A 231 -10.20 36.10 22.52
CA PHE A 231 -10.02 37.31 23.34
C PHE A 231 -9.24 38.41 22.61
N GLY A 232 -9.12 38.33 21.28
CA GLY A 232 -8.30 39.25 20.49
C GLY A 232 -6.79 39.00 20.61
N ILE A 233 -6.41 37.81 21.09
CA ILE A 233 -5.02 37.32 21.18
C ILE A 233 -4.97 35.90 20.58
N PRO A 234 -3.80 35.45 20.09
CA PRO A 234 -3.66 34.10 19.53
C PRO A 234 -4.11 32.99 20.50
N VAL A 235 -4.86 32.01 19.97
CA VAL A 235 -5.32 30.83 20.70
C VAL A 235 -4.45 29.64 20.35
N PHE A 236 -3.75 29.10 21.36
CA PHE A 236 -2.87 27.95 21.27
C PHE A 236 -3.56 26.77 21.96
N PRO A 237 -4.30 25.93 21.23
CA PRO A 237 -4.95 24.78 21.83
C PRO A 237 -3.92 23.75 22.33
N GLY A 238 -4.24 23.09 23.44
CA GLY A 238 -3.38 22.08 24.04
C GLY A 238 -3.99 20.69 24.06
N LEU A 239 -3.13 19.68 24.02
CA LEU A 239 -3.49 18.28 24.12
C LEU A 239 -2.66 17.58 25.19
N TRP A 240 -3.21 16.50 25.75
CA TRP A 240 -2.49 15.63 26.68
C TRP A 240 -1.77 14.52 25.89
N GLY A 241 -0.44 14.40 26.04
CA GLY A 241 0.41 13.34 25.48
C GLY A 241 0.83 12.28 26.52
N GLY A 242 1.50 11.22 26.06
CA GLY A 242 1.92 10.10 26.91
C GLY A 242 1.03 8.86 26.80
N SER A 243 1.38 7.82 27.55
CA SER A 243 0.69 6.52 27.47
C SER A 243 -0.77 6.64 27.89
N GLY A 244 -1.69 6.13 27.07
CA GLY A 244 -3.13 6.24 27.30
C GLY A 244 -3.73 7.61 26.99
N GLN A 245 -2.95 8.56 26.47
CA GLN A 245 -3.38 9.89 26.07
C GLN A 245 -3.32 10.07 24.54
N SER A 246 -3.30 11.30 24.03
CA SER A 246 -3.30 11.58 22.59
C SER A 246 -2.00 11.08 21.96
N SER A 247 -2.09 10.22 20.95
CA SER A 247 -0.93 9.83 20.13
C SER A 247 -0.38 11.01 19.34
N VAL A 248 0.88 10.92 18.90
CA VAL A 248 1.52 11.92 18.02
C VAL A 248 0.67 12.18 16.77
N SER A 249 0.17 11.12 16.13
CA SER A 249 -0.69 11.23 14.94
C SER A 249 -2.03 11.92 15.22
N SER A 250 -2.63 11.67 16.38
CA SER A 250 -3.86 12.34 16.81
C SER A 250 -3.62 13.83 17.08
N VAL A 251 -2.48 14.17 17.69
CA VAL A 251 -2.06 15.57 17.89
C VAL A 251 -1.91 16.28 16.54
N GLU A 252 -1.15 15.71 15.61
CA GLU A 252 -0.94 16.31 14.28
C GLU A 252 -2.26 16.49 13.52
N SER A 253 -3.14 15.48 13.54
CA SER A 253 -4.45 15.55 12.89
C SER A 253 -5.36 16.64 13.48
N ARG A 254 -5.42 16.74 14.83
CA ARG A 254 -6.23 17.76 15.51
C ARG A 254 -5.68 19.17 15.28
N MET A 255 -4.36 19.35 15.35
CA MET A 255 -3.71 20.63 15.09
C MET A 255 -3.95 21.07 13.63
N ASN A 256 -3.80 20.17 12.65
CA ASN A 256 -4.10 20.44 11.25
C ASN A 256 -5.55 20.87 11.05
N SER A 257 -6.50 20.17 11.70
CA SER A 257 -7.92 20.52 11.64
C SER A 257 -8.18 21.93 12.17
N TRP A 258 -7.64 22.29 13.34
CA TRP A 258 -7.79 23.64 13.89
C TRP A 258 -7.10 24.69 13.04
N GLN A 259 -5.93 24.38 12.48
CA GLN A 259 -5.23 25.32 11.62
C GLN A 259 -6.03 25.63 10.35
N ASN A 260 -6.56 24.60 9.69
CA ASN A 260 -7.39 24.77 8.50
C ASN A 260 -8.71 25.48 8.78
N ASN A 261 -9.31 25.25 9.95
CA ASN A 261 -10.63 25.79 10.27
C ASN A 261 -10.60 27.21 10.83
N CYS A 262 -9.56 27.59 11.57
CA CYS A 262 -9.52 28.88 12.25
C CYS A 262 -8.14 29.53 12.38
N GLY A 263 -7.10 29.01 11.71
CA GLY A 263 -5.83 29.72 11.58
C GLY A 263 -5.02 29.81 12.87
N ILE A 264 -5.03 28.78 13.73
CA ILE A 264 -4.19 28.74 14.93
C ILE A 264 -2.70 28.93 14.59
N THR A 265 -1.98 29.68 15.41
CA THR A 265 -0.55 30.01 15.15
C THR A 265 0.40 29.30 16.11
N GLY A 266 -0.16 28.57 17.07
CA GLY A 266 0.59 27.79 18.03
C GLY A 266 -0.23 26.66 18.62
N GLY A 267 0.44 25.76 19.32
CA GLY A 267 -0.18 24.65 20.06
C GLY A 267 0.71 24.23 21.21
N PHE A 268 0.16 23.46 22.16
CA PHE A 268 0.97 22.99 23.30
C PHE A 268 0.70 21.55 23.71
N MET A 269 1.68 20.97 24.39
CA MET A 269 1.57 19.66 25.01
C MET A 269 1.56 19.73 26.53
N TRP A 270 0.61 18.98 27.10
CA TRP A 270 0.50 18.65 28.52
C TRP A 270 0.80 17.15 28.69
N ILE A 271 1.62 16.67 29.61
CA ILE A 271 2.85 17.30 30.12
C ILE A 271 4.04 16.44 29.73
N TYR A 272 5.20 17.08 29.58
CA TYR A 272 6.49 16.43 29.37
C TYR A 272 6.71 15.23 30.29
N ASP A 273 6.30 15.34 31.56
CA ASP A 273 6.49 14.34 32.61
C ASP A 273 5.90 12.96 32.28
N ASP A 274 4.91 12.88 31.40
CA ASP A 274 4.27 11.60 31.03
C ASP A 274 4.94 10.91 29.83
N PHE A 275 5.90 11.58 29.19
CA PHE A 275 6.62 11.08 28.02
C PHE A 275 8.06 11.59 27.93
N ASP A 276 8.68 11.91 29.07
CA ASP A 276 10.09 12.29 29.14
C ASP A 276 11.01 11.10 28.81
N ASN A 277 12.26 11.39 28.47
CA ASN A 277 13.25 10.36 28.11
C ASN A 277 12.74 9.42 26.99
N SER A 278 12.08 10.01 25.99
CA SER A 278 11.39 9.29 24.92
C SER A 278 11.45 10.06 23.60
N PRO A 279 11.57 9.37 22.45
CA PRO A 279 11.45 9.99 21.13
C PRO A 279 10.14 10.79 20.93
N SER A 280 9.11 10.49 21.73
CA SER A 280 7.83 11.20 21.69
C SER A 280 7.95 12.70 21.93
N VAL A 281 8.94 13.17 22.70
CA VAL A 281 9.11 14.61 22.98
C VAL A 281 9.34 15.39 21.68
N ALA A 282 10.30 14.95 20.88
CA ALA A 282 10.57 15.56 19.57
C ALA A 282 9.44 15.29 18.56
N ALA A 283 8.81 14.11 18.65
CA ALA A 283 7.72 13.76 17.74
C ALA A 283 6.47 14.64 17.95
N TYR A 284 6.12 14.98 19.20
CA TYR A 284 5.01 15.90 19.47
C TYR A 284 5.31 17.34 19.03
N ALA A 285 6.54 17.81 19.23
CA ALA A 285 6.97 19.10 18.67
C ALA A 285 6.84 19.09 17.14
N GLY A 286 7.32 18.03 16.49
CA GLY A 286 7.19 17.79 15.05
C GLY A 286 5.73 17.81 14.59
N ALA A 287 4.83 17.10 15.28
CA ALA A 287 3.40 17.08 14.96
C ALA A 287 2.76 18.47 14.99
N ILE A 288 3.06 19.29 16.01
CA ILE A 288 2.56 20.67 16.10
C ILE A 288 3.19 21.52 14.99
N ASN A 289 4.51 21.47 14.85
CA ASN A 289 5.24 22.28 13.87
C ASN A 289 4.83 21.95 12.43
N ASN A 290 4.61 20.68 12.09
CA ASN A 290 4.14 20.24 10.77
C ASN A 290 2.73 20.75 10.50
N ALA A 291 1.83 20.65 11.48
CA ALA A 291 0.45 21.12 11.33
C ALA A 291 0.35 22.64 11.18
N LEU A 292 1.26 23.39 11.82
CA LEU A 292 1.27 24.84 11.79
C LEU A 292 2.09 25.42 10.64
N SER A 293 2.99 24.62 10.04
CA SER A 293 3.78 25.00 8.87
C SER A 293 2.86 25.54 7.77
N PRO A 294 3.19 26.68 7.12
CA PRO A 294 2.40 27.09 5.97
C PRO A 294 2.61 25.95 4.98
N GLY A 295 1.53 25.28 4.55
CA GLY A 295 1.69 24.16 3.62
C GLY A 295 2.66 24.55 2.49
N SER A 296 3.53 23.64 2.09
CA SER A 296 4.31 23.89 0.89
C SER A 296 3.39 23.72 -0.32
N VAL A 297 3.77 24.32 -1.46
CA VAL A 297 3.32 23.76 -2.73
C VAL A 297 3.64 22.25 -2.73
N PRO A 298 2.87 21.41 -3.43
CA PRO A 298 3.05 19.96 -3.34
C PRO A 298 4.48 19.53 -3.66
N GLY A 299 4.90 18.38 -3.16
CA GLY A 299 6.09 17.70 -3.68
C GLY A 299 5.96 17.40 -5.18
N VAL A 300 7.05 17.02 -5.82
CA VAL A 300 7.00 16.49 -7.19
C VAL A 300 6.40 15.09 -7.20
N ALA A 301 5.65 14.74 -8.24
CA ALA A 301 5.25 13.37 -8.51
C ALA A 301 6.50 12.47 -8.63
N SER A 302 6.40 11.22 -8.19
CA SER A 302 7.52 10.29 -8.14
C SER A 302 7.11 8.85 -8.51
N ILE A 303 8.10 7.94 -8.60
CA ILE A 303 7.89 6.51 -8.85
C ILE A 303 6.99 6.26 -10.08
N PRO A 304 7.40 6.70 -11.28
CA PRO A 304 6.62 6.48 -12.49
C PRO A 304 6.53 5.00 -12.84
N ASN A 305 5.36 4.59 -13.32
CA ASN A 305 5.12 3.32 -13.99
C ASN A 305 4.32 3.60 -15.28
N PRO A 306 4.83 3.30 -16.49
CA PRO A 306 6.13 2.69 -16.77
C PRO A 306 7.31 3.49 -16.21
N SER A 307 8.33 2.78 -15.71
CA SER A 307 9.53 3.42 -15.18
C SER A 307 10.23 4.23 -16.27
N ASN A 308 10.84 5.35 -15.87
CA ASN A 308 11.43 6.29 -16.81
C ASN A 308 12.49 5.63 -17.72
N GLY A 309 12.31 5.76 -19.03
CA GLY A 309 13.19 5.22 -20.06
C GLY A 309 12.93 3.76 -20.44
N THR A 310 11.89 3.12 -19.88
CA THR A 310 11.63 1.69 -20.13
C THR A 310 11.15 1.44 -21.57
N SER A 311 11.64 0.39 -22.21
CA SER A 311 11.23 -0.06 -23.54
C SER A 311 10.36 -1.32 -23.48
N ASN A 312 9.74 -1.71 -24.59
CA ASN A 312 8.88 -2.89 -24.72
C ASN A 312 7.63 -2.83 -23.83
N ILE A 313 7.07 -1.63 -23.70
CA ILE A 313 5.85 -1.40 -22.94
C ILE A 313 4.63 -1.69 -23.83
N ASN A 314 3.67 -2.45 -23.33
CA ASN A 314 2.46 -2.78 -24.09
C ASN A 314 1.69 -1.50 -24.52
N ILE A 315 1.15 -1.50 -25.73
CA ILE A 315 0.38 -0.36 -26.28
C ILE A 315 -0.89 0.02 -25.50
N ASN A 316 -1.35 -0.81 -24.57
CA ASN A 316 -2.49 -0.54 -23.67
C ASN A 316 -2.05 -0.18 -22.24
N THR A 317 -0.77 0.18 -22.04
CA THR A 317 -0.25 0.49 -20.70
C THR A 317 -0.97 1.68 -20.06
N ALA A 318 -1.26 1.57 -18.76
CA ALA A 318 -1.69 2.70 -17.95
C ALA A 318 -0.47 3.37 -17.30
N LEU A 319 -0.52 4.70 -17.17
CA LEU A 319 0.47 5.48 -16.44
C LEU A 319 0.05 5.57 -14.99
N ASN A 320 0.97 5.28 -14.07
CA ASN A 320 0.77 5.39 -12.64
C ASN A 320 1.95 6.11 -12.00
N TRP A 321 1.71 6.87 -10.94
CA TRP A 321 2.74 7.58 -10.19
C TRP A 321 2.41 7.60 -8.69
N SER A 322 3.39 7.91 -7.87
CA SER A 322 3.18 8.33 -6.49
C SER A 322 2.99 9.84 -6.45
N ALA A 323 1.88 10.27 -5.85
CA ALA A 323 1.56 11.67 -5.65
C ALA A 323 2.67 12.39 -4.87
N GLY A 324 2.96 13.63 -5.24
CA GLY A 324 3.82 14.52 -4.44
C GLY A 324 3.24 14.78 -3.06
N ALA A 325 4.10 14.86 -2.03
CA ALA A 325 3.66 15.16 -0.66
C ALA A 325 2.82 16.45 -0.60
N GLY A 326 1.62 16.39 -0.02
CA GLY A 326 0.72 17.54 0.07
C GLY A 326 -0.03 17.90 -1.22
N ALA A 327 -0.01 17.03 -2.25
CA ALA A 327 -0.85 17.18 -3.44
C ALA A 327 -2.32 16.84 -3.15
N SER A 328 -3.23 17.60 -3.77
CA SER A 328 -4.68 17.39 -3.74
C SER A 328 -5.25 17.00 -5.12
N SER A 329 -4.55 17.31 -6.21
CA SER A 329 -4.91 16.91 -7.57
C SER A 329 -3.71 16.95 -8.51
N HIS A 330 -3.86 16.37 -9.70
CA HIS A 330 -2.78 16.08 -10.65
C HIS A 330 -3.16 16.56 -12.05
N ASN A 331 -2.35 17.43 -12.64
CA ASN A 331 -2.44 17.80 -14.04
C ASN A 331 -1.58 16.84 -14.87
N VAL A 332 -2.20 16.10 -15.78
CA VAL A 332 -1.53 15.09 -16.62
C VAL A 332 -1.13 15.70 -17.96
N TYR A 333 0.13 15.50 -18.36
CA TYR A 333 0.64 15.83 -19.69
C TYR A 333 1.18 14.56 -20.36
N PHE A 334 0.82 14.33 -21.62
CA PHE A 334 1.19 13.12 -22.37
C PHE A 334 1.31 13.40 -23.87
N GLY A 335 2.44 13.04 -24.48
CA GLY A 335 2.72 13.26 -25.91
C GLY A 335 3.93 12.47 -26.42
N THR A 336 4.31 12.68 -27.69
CA THR A 336 5.46 12.01 -28.35
C THR A 336 6.71 12.89 -28.41
N SER A 337 6.67 14.08 -27.80
CA SER A 337 7.78 15.02 -27.71
C SER A 337 8.29 15.14 -26.27
N SER A 338 9.61 15.22 -26.09
CA SER A 338 10.23 15.46 -24.77
C SER A 338 9.93 16.84 -24.19
N SER A 339 9.39 17.75 -24.99
CA SER A 339 9.00 19.10 -24.57
C SER A 339 7.49 19.22 -24.47
N LEU A 340 6.95 18.87 -23.30
CA LEU A 340 5.50 18.86 -23.04
C LEU A 340 4.97 20.26 -22.72
N GLY A 341 4.00 20.72 -23.51
CA GLY A 341 3.35 22.03 -23.38
C GLY A 341 1.83 21.93 -23.24
N SER A 342 1.13 23.03 -23.48
CA SER A 342 -0.33 23.09 -23.34
C SER A 342 -1.10 22.17 -24.30
N ALA A 343 -0.50 21.80 -25.44
CA ALA A 343 -1.10 20.87 -26.40
C ALA A 343 -1.11 19.41 -25.90
N ASP A 344 -0.25 19.08 -24.94
CA ASP A 344 -0.09 17.73 -24.39
C ASP A 344 -0.93 17.52 -23.11
N PHE A 345 -1.59 18.56 -22.61
CA PHE A 345 -2.41 18.50 -21.40
C PHE A 345 -3.64 17.61 -21.59
N LYS A 346 -3.80 16.60 -20.73
CA LYS A 346 -4.87 15.59 -20.79
C LYS A 346 -5.96 15.78 -19.73
N GLY A 347 -5.76 16.67 -18.76
CA GLY A 347 -6.76 17.00 -17.75
C GLY A 347 -6.21 17.05 -16.34
N ASN A 348 -7.06 17.52 -15.42
CA ASN A 348 -6.83 17.47 -13.98
C ASN A 348 -7.65 16.32 -13.36
N GLN A 349 -7.06 15.60 -12.40
CA GLN A 349 -7.70 14.48 -11.73
C GLN A 349 -7.22 14.30 -10.29
N SER A 350 -7.98 13.56 -9.47
CA SER A 350 -7.61 13.19 -8.10
C SER A 350 -6.87 11.85 -8.00
N ASN A 351 -7.03 10.98 -9.00
CA ASN A 351 -6.41 9.65 -8.99
C ASN A 351 -4.97 9.72 -9.52
N THR A 352 -4.12 8.81 -9.09
CA THR A 352 -2.72 8.70 -9.52
C THR A 352 -2.50 7.75 -10.71
N THR A 353 -3.56 7.51 -11.49
CA THR A 353 -3.57 6.65 -12.68
C THR A 353 -4.17 7.38 -13.88
N PHE A 354 -3.51 7.33 -15.02
CA PHE A 354 -4.01 7.84 -16.30
C PHE A 354 -3.94 6.73 -17.35
N ILE A 355 -5.03 6.48 -18.07
CA ILE A 355 -5.08 5.50 -19.15
C ILE A 355 -5.04 6.28 -20.48
N PRO A 356 -3.94 6.22 -21.24
CA PRO A 356 -3.89 6.78 -22.58
C PRO A 356 -4.86 6.07 -23.54
N GLU A 357 -5.19 6.71 -24.66
CA GLU A 357 -5.77 6.01 -25.81
C GLU A 357 -4.77 4.96 -26.35
N THR A 358 -5.23 4.07 -27.24
CA THR A 358 -4.37 3.04 -27.86
C THR A 358 -3.10 3.67 -28.44
N LEU A 359 -1.95 3.21 -27.95
CA LEU A 359 -0.64 3.74 -28.34
C LEU A 359 -0.14 3.12 -29.64
N ASP A 360 0.67 3.87 -30.38
CA ASP A 360 1.39 3.37 -31.55
C ASP A 360 2.54 2.46 -31.09
N THR A 361 2.80 1.38 -31.83
CA THR A 361 3.93 0.48 -31.57
C THR A 361 5.27 1.13 -31.89
N ALA A 362 6.36 0.64 -31.29
CA ALA A 362 7.72 1.13 -31.50
C ALA A 362 7.88 2.66 -31.36
N THR A 363 7.06 3.28 -30.51
CA THR A 363 6.97 4.73 -30.36
C THR A 363 7.35 5.14 -28.94
N THR A 364 8.21 6.16 -28.82
CA THR A 364 8.58 6.73 -27.53
C THR A 364 7.56 7.80 -27.14
N TYR A 365 6.93 7.63 -25.98
CA TYR A 365 6.04 8.59 -25.36
C TYR A 365 6.71 9.26 -24.16
N TYR A 366 6.33 10.52 -23.94
CA TYR A 366 6.78 11.36 -22.84
C TYR A 366 5.57 11.82 -22.04
N TRP A 367 5.73 11.86 -20.72
CA TRP A 367 4.66 12.26 -19.83
C TRP A 367 5.18 12.95 -18.57
N ARG A 368 4.35 13.80 -17.99
CA ARG A 368 4.67 14.60 -16.81
C ARG A 368 3.41 14.81 -15.98
N ILE A 369 3.57 14.84 -14.67
CA ILE A 369 2.50 15.16 -13.73
C ILE A 369 2.86 16.45 -13.01
N ASP A 370 2.02 17.47 -13.15
CA ASP A 370 2.14 18.69 -12.33
C ASP A 370 1.20 18.55 -11.13
N GLU A 371 1.73 18.68 -9.92
CA GLU A 371 1.05 18.42 -8.65
C GLU A 371 0.43 19.71 -8.09
N LEU A 372 -0.84 19.69 -7.66
CA LEU A 372 -1.57 20.88 -7.23
C LEU A 372 -2.17 20.73 -5.83
N ASN A 373 -2.16 21.82 -5.07
CA ASN A 373 -2.99 22.01 -3.89
C ASN A 373 -3.51 23.47 -3.83
N SER A 374 -4.17 23.84 -2.74
CA SER A 374 -4.71 25.20 -2.55
C SER A 374 -3.65 26.31 -2.55
N LEU A 375 -2.37 25.96 -2.40
CA LEU A 375 -1.24 26.88 -2.26
C LEU A 375 -0.46 27.04 -3.57
N GLY A 376 -0.65 26.17 -4.56
CA GLY A 376 -0.07 26.32 -5.89
C GLY A 376 0.15 25.01 -6.64
N THR A 377 1.00 25.09 -7.66
CA THR A 377 1.35 23.96 -8.53
C THR A 377 2.86 23.73 -8.53
N THR A 378 3.27 22.48 -8.42
CA THR A 378 4.65 22.03 -8.59
C THR A 378 4.78 21.25 -9.88
N THR A 379 5.59 21.74 -10.82
CA THR A 379 5.85 21.05 -12.09
C THR A 379 6.68 19.79 -11.87
N GLY A 380 6.23 18.65 -12.41
CA GLY A 380 6.92 17.36 -12.25
C GLY A 380 8.10 17.16 -13.20
N LEU A 381 8.77 16.01 -13.05
CA LEU A 381 9.78 15.55 -13.98
C LEU A 381 9.12 14.97 -15.24
N VAL A 382 9.77 15.15 -16.40
CA VAL A 382 9.34 14.48 -17.64
C VAL A 382 9.89 13.06 -17.65
N TRP A 383 9.01 12.08 -17.70
CA TRP A 383 9.33 10.68 -17.86
C TRP A 383 9.06 10.21 -19.28
N SER A 384 9.67 9.10 -19.67
CA SER A 384 9.47 8.50 -20.99
C SER A 384 9.34 6.98 -20.90
N PHE A 385 8.73 6.39 -21.93
CA PHE A 385 8.79 4.97 -22.20
C PHE A 385 8.66 4.72 -23.70
N THR A 386 9.07 3.55 -24.17
CA THR A 386 8.93 3.14 -25.57
C THR A 386 8.04 1.91 -25.66
N THR A 387 6.99 2.00 -26.46
CA THR A 387 6.09 0.88 -26.69
C THR A 387 6.81 -0.26 -27.40
N ASP A 388 6.30 -1.47 -27.21
CA ASP A 388 6.81 -2.64 -27.90
C ASP A 388 6.77 -2.46 -29.43
N ALA A 389 7.85 -2.90 -30.07
CA ALA A 389 7.80 -3.17 -31.50
C ALA A 389 6.97 -4.44 -31.65
N SER A 390 5.69 -4.33 -32.01
CA SER A 390 4.88 -5.50 -32.31
C SER A 390 5.56 -6.29 -33.42
N THR A 391 6.18 -7.42 -33.09
CA THR A 391 6.71 -8.33 -34.09
C THR A 391 5.52 -9.02 -34.71
N SER A 392 5.18 -8.69 -35.95
CA SER A 392 4.14 -9.43 -36.66
C SER A 392 4.67 -10.85 -36.94
N VAL A 393 3.94 -11.87 -36.51
CA VAL A 393 4.22 -13.29 -36.80
C VAL A 393 3.20 -13.83 -37.79
N ASP A 394 3.60 -14.86 -38.54
CA ASP A 394 2.68 -15.66 -39.34
C ASP A 394 2.04 -16.74 -38.46
N HIS A 395 0.74 -16.63 -38.21
CA HIS A 395 -0.03 -17.57 -37.41
C HIS A 395 -0.30 -18.91 -38.12
N THR A 396 0.09 -19.05 -39.38
CA THR A 396 0.07 -20.33 -40.12
C THR A 396 1.37 -21.13 -39.94
N ASP A 397 2.35 -20.57 -39.21
CA ASP A 397 3.64 -21.19 -38.87
C ASP A 397 3.72 -21.51 -37.36
N PRO A 398 4.09 -22.74 -36.92
CA PRO A 398 4.50 -23.88 -37.74
C PRO A 398 3.36 -24.54 -38.51
N VAL A 399 3.70 -25.02 -39.71
CA VAL A 399 2.80 -25.77 -40.60
C VAL A 399 2.16 -26.95 -39.90
N GLY A 400 0.87 -27.17 -40.17
CA GLY A 400 0.12 -28.34 -39.68
C GLY A 400 -0.47 -28.20 -38.28
N THR A 401 -0.43 -26.99 -37.71
CA THR A 401 -1.03 -26.67 -36.41
C THR A 401 -2.54 -26.44 -36.49
N GLY A 402 -3.06 -25.96 -37.63
CA GLY A 402 -4.49 -25.70 -37.82
C GLY A 402 -5.24 -26.76 -38.64
N THR A 403 -6.57 -26.84 -38.46
CA THR A 403 -7.46 -27.68 -39.26
C THR A 403 -7.94 -26.91 -40.48
N ILE A 404 -7.64 -27.40 -41.68
CA ILE A 404 -7.93 -26.69 -42.94
C ILE A 404 -9.09 -27.35 -43.66
N THR A 405 -10.03 -26.53 -44.12
CA THR A 405 -11.14 -26.97 -44.98
C THR A 405 -11.38 -25.96 -46.10
N ALA A 406 -11.95 -26.42 -47.21
CA ALA A 406 -12.25 -25.58 -48.36
C ALA A 406 -13.52 -26.05 -49.06
N ARG A 407 -14.08 -25.19 -49.92
CA ARG A 407 -15.26 -25.50 -50.73
C ARG A 407 -15.13 -26.79 -51.52
N ALA A 408 -14.02 -26.91 -52.26
CA ALA A 408 -13.70 -28.05 -53.09
C ALA A 408 -12.19 -28.16 -53.30
N GLN A 409 -11.73 -29.32 -53.76
CA GLN A 409 -10.36 -29.55 -54.18
C GLN A 409 -10.35 -30.62 -55.28
N ILE A 410 -9.50 -30.45 -56.29
CA ILE A 410 -9.50 -31.35 -57.45
C ILE A 410 -8.87 -32.73 -57.15
N ASN A 411 -7.86 -32.80 -56.29
CA ASN A 411 -7.17 -34.03 -55.90
C ASN A 411 -6.33 -33.82 -54.62
N ALA A 412 -5.69 -34.88 -54.12
CA ALA A 412 -4.89 -34.83 -52.89
C ALA A 412 -3.57 -34.04 -53.02
N VAL A 413 -3.02 -33.92 -54.23
CA VAL A 413 -1.78 -33.16 -54.47
C VAL A 413 -2.04 -31.66 -54.63
N GLU A 414 -3.26 -31.27 -54.97
CA GLU A 414 -3.74 -29.89 -55.09
C GLU A 414 -4.84 -29.55 -54.06
N SER A 415 -4.64 -30.05 -52.83
CA SER A 415 -5.60 -29.98 -51.72
C SER A 415 -5.57 -28.63 -50.98
N ALA A 416 -6.55 -28.39 -50.11
CA ALA A 416 -6.61 -27.15 -49.32
C ALA A 416 -5.37 -26.95 -48.41
N ASN A 417 -4.79 -28.04 -47.89
CA ASN A 417 -3.57 -28.01 -47.07
C ASN A 417 -2.38 -27.37 -47.80
N ARG A 418 -2.37 -27.41 -49.14
CA ARG A 418 -1.31 -26.83 -49.96
C ARG A 418 -1.27 -25.32 -49.93
N ALA A 419 -2.37 -24.66 -49.55
CA ALA A 419 -2.41 -23.22 -49.41
C ALA A 419 -1.86 -22.73 -48.06
N PHE A 420 -1.43 -23.62 -47.16
CA PHE A 420 -0.90 -23.30 -45.82
C PHE A 420 0.29 -24.18 -45.47
N ASP A 421 1.05 -24.64 -46.48
CA ASP A 421 2.19 -25.53 -46.26
C ASP A 421 3.51 -24.77 -46.07
N ASN A 422 3.46 -23.43 -46.05
CA ASN A 422 4.56 -22.50 -45.77
C ASN A 422 5.84 -22.86 -46.54
N LEU A 423 5.69 -23.39 -47.77
CA LEU A 423 6.81 -23.74 -48.63
C LEU A 423 7.46 -22.50 -49.26
N TYR A 424 6.96 -21.31 -48.93
CA TYR A 424 7.56 -20.00 -49.18
C TYR A 424 8.46 -19.51 -48.01
N ALA A 425 9.14 -20.40 -47.29
CA ALA A 425 10.07 -19.98 -46.23
C ALA A 425 11.42 -19.47 -46.79
N SER A 426 11.87 -18.29 -46.31
CA SER A 426 13.22 -17.73 -46.53
C SER A 426 13.59 -17.26 -47.95
N GLY A 427 12.61 -16.92 -48.80
CA GLY A 427 12.88 -16.30 -50.11
C GLY A 427 13.54 -17.22 -51.15
N ILE A 428 13.59 -18.54 -50.89
CA ILE A 428 14.08 -19.54 -51.84
C ILE A 428 12.90 -20.29 -52.45
N GLN A 429 12.82 -20.21 -53.78
CA GLN A 429 11.82 -20.84 -54.61
C GLN A 429 12.00 -22.37 -54.62
N ASN A 430 11.10 -23.14 -54.00
CA ASN A 430 11.15 -24.60 -54.08
C ASN A 430 10.58 -25.12 -55.42
N ILE A 431 11.16 -26.19 -55.97
CA ILE A 431 10.90 -26.73 -57.31
C ILE A 431 9.67 -27.63 -57.44
N ASN A 432 8.94 -27.91 -56.35
CA ASN A 432 7.80 -28.83 -56.30
C ASN A 432 6.49 -28.15 -55.85
N TRP A 433 6.18 -26.98 -56.42
CA TRP A 433 5.10 -26.12 -55.94
C TRP A 433 3.72 -26.77 -55.83
N SER A 434 3.25 -26.75 -54.60
CA SER A 434 1.91 -27.09 -54.14
C SER A 434 0.94 -25.95 -54.46
N LYS A 435 -0.34 -26.28 -54.66
CA LYS A 435 -1.42 -25.29 -54.76
C LYS A 435 -2.71 -25.87 -54.26
N TRP A 436 -3.62 -25.03 -53.81
CA TRP A 436 -5.03 -25.39 -53.72
C TRP A 436 -5.71 -25.08 -55.04
N LEU A 437 -6.41 -26.07 -55.62
CA LEU A 437 -7.18 -25.90 -56.86
C LEU A 437 -8.63 -26.31 -56.63
N ASP A 438 -9.49 -25.30 -56.53
CA ASP A 438 -10.94 -25.43 -56.37
C ASP A 438 -11.59 -25.69 -57.74
N ASN A 439 -12.19 -26.87 -57.90
CA ASN A 439 -12.95 -27.30 -59.07
C ASN A 439 -14.48 -27.21 -58.89
N GLY A 440 -14.95 -26.50 -57.87
CA GLY A 440 -16.37 -26.30 -57.52
C GLY A 440 -17.12 -25.28 -58.38
N GLY A 441 -16.57 -24.87 -59.53
CA GLY A 441 -17.19 -23.92 -60.46
C GLY A 441 -16.82 -22.45 -60.21
N VAL A 442 -17.42 -21.55 -61.01
CA VAL A 442 -17.17 -20.11 -60.96
C VAL A 442 -17.56 -19.54 -59.60
N PRO A 443 -16.66 -18.85 -58.87
CA PRO A 443 -17.04 -18.13 -57.66
C PRO A 443 -18.02 -17.00 -57.99
N SER A 444 -19.06 -16.85 -57.16
CA SER A 444 -20.03 -15.77 -57.23
C SER A 444 -20.42 -15.31 -55.82
N ILE A 445 -21.21 -14.24 -55.70
CA ILE A 445 -21.77 -13.83 -54.40
C ILE A 445 -22.64 -14.93 -53.79
N SER A 446 -23.43 -15.65 -54.60
CA SER A 446 -24.33 -16.71 -54.13
C SER A 446 -23.65 -18.07 -53.94
N ASN A 447 -22.49 -18.29 -54.55
CA ASN A 447 -21.69 -19.50 -54.41
C ASN A 447 -20.18 -19.16 -54.40
N PRO A 448 -19.68 -18.53 -53.33
CA PRO A 448 -18.28 -18.11 -53.27
C PRO A 448 -17.36 -19.33 -53.24
N SER A 449 -16.16 -19.21 -53.81
CA SER A 449 -15.05 -20.12 -53.51
C SER A 449 -14.47 -19.75 -52.16
N TRP A 450 -14.26 -20.72 -51.27
CA TRP A 450 -13.77 -20.42 -49.93
C TRP A 450 -12.76 -21.46 -49.47
N ILE A 451 -11.81 -20.99 -48.66
CA ILE A 451 -10.83 -21.78 -47.94
C ILE A 451 -10.67 -21.18 -46.55
N GLN A 452 -10.58 -22.01 -45.52
CA GLN A 452 -10.47 -21.60 -44.13
C GLN A 452 -9.49 -22.47 -43.35
N ILE A 453 -8.97 -21.88 -42.26
CA ILE A 453 -8.17 -22.55 -41.25
C ILE A 453 -8.78 -22.29 -39.86
N GLU A 454 -8.91 -23.35 -39.08
CA GLU A 454 -9.13 -23.31 -37.62
C GLU A 454 -7.77 -23.36 -36.94
N LEU A 455 -7.41 -22.30 -36.23
CA LEU A 455 -6.15 -22.20 -35.50
C LEU A 455 -6.30 -22.81 -34.08
N PRO A 456 -5.20 -23.26 -33.44
CA PRO A 456 -5.25 -23.84 -32.09
C PRO A 456 -5.84 -22.92 -31.02
N ALA A 457 -5.77 -21.60 -31.24
CA ALA A 457 -6.29 -20.58 -30.35
C ALA A 457 -6.76 -19.37 -31.16
N ALA A 458 -7.61 -18.54 -30.55
CA ALA A 458 -8.06 -17.30 -31.18
C ALA A 458 -6.91 -16.27 -31.25
N VAL A 459 -6.66 -15.75 -32.45
CA VAL A 459 -5.58 -14.78 -32.73
C VAL A 459 -6.15 -13.54 -33.42
N ILE A 460 -5.43 -12.41 -33.38
CA ILE A 460 -5.76 -11.24 -34.21
C ILE A 460 -4.91 -11.30 -35.47
N VAL A 461 -5.53 -11.34 -36.65
CA VAL A 461 -4.86 -11.17 -37.94
C VAL A 461 -5.13 -9.76 -38.45
N ASN A 462 -4.08 -9.04 -38.83
CA ASN A 462 -4.13 -7.65 -39.33
C ASN A 462 -3.55 -7.54 -40.74
N LYS A 463 -2.94 -8.61 -41.24
CA LYS A 463 -2.37 -8.68 -42.58
C LYS A 463 -2.48 -10.11 -43.10
N ILE A 464 -2.72 -10.27 -44.39
CA ILE A 464 -2.57 -11.55 -45.06
C ILE A 464 -1.56 -11.44 -46.19
N ALA A 465 -0.88 -12.54 -46.52
CA ALA A 465 -0.23 -12.67 -47.81
C ALA A 465 -0.91 -13.76 -48.63
N ILE A 466 -1.11 -13.48 -49.92
CA ILE A 466 -1.66 -14.44 -50.88
C ILE A 466 -0.70 -14.53 -52.07
N THR A 467 -0.34 -15.77 -52.43
CA THR A 467 0.57 -16.07 -53.53
C THR A 467 -0.17 -16.74 -54.68
N SER A 468 -0.01 -16.22 -55.90
CA SER A 468 -0.64 -16.83 -57.10
C SER A 468 0.00 -18.18 -57.45
N ALA A 469 -0.77 -19.10 -58.04
CA ALA A 469 -0.31 -20.47 -58.34
C ALA A 469 0.65 -20.54 -59.57
N ASN A 470 0.71 -21.68 -60.25
CA ASN A 470 1.72 -21.97 -61.29
C ASN A 470 1.32 -21.80 -62.76
N ASP A 471 0.12 -22.21 -63.15
CA ASP A 471 -0.31 -22.35 -64.56
C ASP A 471 -1.36 -21.32 -65.09
N VAL A 472 -2.47 -21.17 -64.37
CA VAL A 472 -3.76 -20.49 -64.63
C VAL A 472 -4.03 -19.01 -64.27
N PRO A 473 -3.51 -17.90 -64.85
CA PRO A 473 -3.80 -16.55 -64.34
C PRO A 473 -5.30 -16.23 -64.14
N ASP A 474 -6.16 -16.68 -65.06
CA ASP A 474 -7.61 -16.43 -64.99
C ASP A 474 -8.31 -17.12 -63.79
N ARG A 475 -7.65 -18.09 -63.14
CA ARG A 475 -8.14 -18.79 -61.95
C ARG A 475 -7.76 -18.10 -60.64
N ASP A 476 -6.89 -17.10 -60.67
CA ASP A 476 -6.50 -16.39 -59.45
C ASP A 476 -7.70 -15.56 -58.94
N PRO A 477 -7.82 -15.32 -57.61
CA PRO A 477 -8.92 -14.52 -57.06
C PRO A 477 -8.92 -13.08 -57.61
N GLN A 478 -10.09 -12.46 -57.73
CA GLN A 478 -10.22 -11.05 -58.12
C GLN A 478 -10.96 -10.25 -57.05
N ASP A 479 -12.11 -10.77 -56.60
CA ASP A 479 -12.92 -10.16 -55.55
C ASP A 479 -13.07 -11.16 -54.40
N PHE A 480 -12.65 -10.79 -53.20
CA PHE A 480 -12.69 -11.65 -52.02
C PHE A 480 -12.71 -10.88 -50.70
N ALA A 481 -13.14 -11.55 -49.65
CA ALA A 481 -13.16 -11.04 -48.28
C ALA A 481 -12.37 -11.96 -47.35
N ILE A 482 -11.74 -11.38 -46.33
CA ILE A 482 -11.30 -12.14 -45.15
C ILE A 482 -12.37 -12.07 -44.07
N GLN A 483 -12.73 -13.23 -43.52
CA GLN A 483 -13.76 -13.38 -42.51
C GLN A 483 -13.18 -14.08 -41.27
N GLY A 484 -13.67 -13.68 -40.09
CA GLY A 484 -13.33 -14.28 -38.80
C GLY A 484 -14.54 -14.95 -38.15
N SER A 485 -14.31 -16.04 -37.41
CA SER A 485 -15.33 -16.70 -36.59
C SER A 485 -14.69 -17.35 -35.35
N ASN A 486 -15.49 -17.56 -34.30
CA ASN A 486 -15.09 -18.30 -33.10
C ASN A 486 -15.86 -19.62 -32.90
N ASP A 487 -16.84 -19.90 -33.76
CA ASP A 487 -17.68 -21.10 -33.71
C ASP A 487 -17.74 -21.87 -35.03
N GLY A 488 -17.09 -21.36 -36.08
CA GLY A 488 -17.10 -21.92 -37.42
C GLY A 488 -18.42 -21.73 -38.19
N VAL A 489 -19.45 -21.15 -37.57
CA VAL A 489 -20.82 -21.03 -38.10
C VAL A 489 -21.18 -19.57 -38.37
N ASN A 490 -20.92 -18.67 -37.42
CA ASN A 490 -21.20 -17.25 -37.51
C ASN A 490 -19.93 -16.51 -37.93
N TRP A 491 -20.00 -15.81 -39.07
CA TRP A 491 -18.82 -15.19 -39.70
C TRP A 491 -18.94 -13.67 -39.76
N THR A 492 -17.91 -12.99 -39.29
CA THR A 492 -17.75 -11.54 -39.40
C THR A 492 -16.83 -11.22 -40.58
N ILE A 493 -17.26 -10.34 -41.49
CA ILE A 493 -16.37 -9.81 -42.53
C ILE A 493 -15.40 -8.83 -41.86
N ILE A 494 -14.10 -9.14 -41.90
CA ILE A 494 -13.05 -8.29 -41.34
C ILE A 494 -12.62 -7.24 -42.36
N ASN A 495 -12.37 -7.67 -43.61
CA ASN A 495 -12.08 -6.76 -44.72
C ASN A 495 -12.46 -7.39 -46.07
N SER A 496 -12.55 -6.58 -47.13
CA SER A 496 -12.85 -7.01 -48.50
C SER A 496 -12.02 -6.27 -49.53
N TRP A 497 -11.63 -6.98 -50.60
CA TRP A 497 -10.88 -6.43 -51.73
C TRP A 497 -11.59 -6.78 -53.04
N SER A 498 -11.54 -5.85 -53.98
CA SER A 498 -12.03 -6.04 -55.35
C SER A 498 -10.95 -5.71 -56.37
N GLY A 499 -11.08 -6.26 -57.57
CA GLY A 499 -10.19 -5.96 -58.70
C GLY A 499 -8.74 -6.43 -58.51
N GLN A 500 -8.48 -7.36 -57.60
CA GLN A 500 -7.13 -7.89 -57.38
C GLN A 500 -6.59 -8.61 -58.63
N ASN A 501 -5.27 -8.58 -58.81
CA ASN A 501 -4.57 -9.13 -59.96
C ASN A 501 -3.13 -9.46 -59.59
N TRP A 502 -2.59 -10.59 -60.01
CA TRP A 502 -1.16 -10.90 -59.92
C TRP A 502 -0.56 -10.79 -61.32
N ALA A 503 0.40 -9.89 -61.50
CA ALA A 503 1.06 -9.63 -62.78
C ALA A 503 1.98 -10.79 -63.19
N ASN A 504 2.57 -11.48 -62.22
CA ASN A 504 3.43 -12.65 -62.43
C ASN A 504 2.90 -13.87 -61.67
N ARG A 505 3.29 -15.06 -62.13
CA ARG A 505 3.05 -16.31 -61.39
C ARG A 505 3.93 -16.35 -60.14
N PHE A 506 3.40 -16.91 -59.05
CA PHE A 506 4.07 -16.95 -57.74
C PHE A 506 4.40 -15.58 -57.17
N GLU A 507 3.77 -14.53 -57.71
CA GLU A 507 3.81 -13.23 -57.07
C GLU A 507 3.07 -13.33 -55.73
N ARG A 508 3.77 -12.94 -54.67
CA ARG A 508 3.22 -12.81 -53.33
C ARG A 508 2.70 -11.39 -53.14
N LYS A 509 1.46 -11.26 -52.67
CA LYS A 509 0.85 -9.97 -52.33
C LYS A 509 0.47 -9.91 -50.88
N GLU A 510 1.01 -8.92 -50.18
CA GLU A 510 0.61 -8.59 -48.81
C GLU A 510 -0.55 -7.59 -48.82
N LEU A 511 -1.56 -7.86 -48.01
CA LEU A 511 -2.77 -7.05 -47.86
C LEU A 511 -3.00 -6.80 -46.38
N SER A 512 -2.72 -5.57 -45.94
CA SER A 512 -2.91 -5.13 -44.55
C SER A 512 -4.33 -4.56 -44.34
N PHE A 513 -4.85 -4.70 -43.13
CA PHE A 513 -6.17 -4.23 -42.73
C PHE A 513 -6.25 -4.02 -41.21
N ILE A 514 -7.27 -3.27 -40.78
CA ILE A 514 -7.50 -3.03 -39.36
C ILE A 514 -8.37 -4.17 -38.81
N ASN A 515 -7.87 -4.85 -37.79
CA ASN A 515 -8.62 -5.80 -36.99
C ASN A 515 -8.16 -5.69 -35.54
N THR A 516 -9.12 -5.70 -34.62
CA THR A 516 -8.88 -5.68 -33.17
C THR A 516 -9.54 -6.87 -32.47
N ASN A 517 -10.18 -7.76 -33.23
CA ASN A 517 -10.94 -8.90 -32.71
C ASN A 517 -10.14 -10.20 -32.86
N PHE A 518 -10.22 -11.06 -31.84
CA PHE A 518 -9.64 -12.39 -31.85
C PHE A 518 -10.59 -13.40 -32.49
N PHE A 519 -10.07 -14.21 -33.41
CA PHE A 519 -10.82 -15.28 -34.07
C PHE A 519 -10.03 -16.59 -34.08
N THR A 520 -10.70 -17.70 -33.76
CA THR A 520 -10.15 -19.06 -33.92
C THR A 520 -10.18 -19.50 -35.38
N PHE A 521 -11.16 -19.03 -36.16
CA PHE A 521 -11.31 -19.38 -37.57
C PHE A 521 -11.06 -18.16 -38.46
N TYR A 522 -10.25 -18.35 -39.50
CA TYR A 522 -10.08 -17.37 -40.58
C TYR A 522 -10.43 -17.99 -41.93
N ARG A 523 -11.18 -17.26 -42.75
CA ARG A 523 -11.63 -17.69 -44.08
C ARG A 523 -11.35 -16.64 -45.14
N ILE A 524 -10.79 -17.07 -46.26
CA ILE A 524 -10.78 -16.28 -47.49
C ILE A 524 -12.00 -16.69 -48.32
N ASN A 525 -12.93 -15.76 -48.50
CA ASN A 525 -14.20 -15.96 -49.19
C ASN A 525 -14.22 -15.17 -50.51
N MET A 526 -14.06 -15.87 -51.63
CA MET A 526 -13.87 -15.31 -52.97
C MET A 526 -15.17 -15.33 -53.76
N THR A 527 -15.62 -14.15 -54.19
CA THR A 527 -16.84 -13.98 -54.96
C THR A 527 -16.59 -13.81 -56.46
N LYS A 528 -15.33 -13.68 -56.88
CA LYS A 528 -14.94 -13.59 -58.30
C LYS A 528 -13.48 -13.99 -58.51
N ASN A 529 -13.19 -14.68 -59.61
CA ASN A 529 -11.82 -14.93 -60.10
C ASN A 529 -11.52 -14.03 -61.32
N ARG A 530 -10.32 -14.17 -61.89
CA ARG A 530 -9.83 -13.36 -63.03
C ARG A 530 -10.47 -13.67 -64.39
N GLY A 531 -11.50 -14.52 -64.46
CA GLY A 531 -12.25 -14.80 -65.68
C GLY A 531 -12.35 -16.29 -66.05
N ASN A 532 -11.80 -17.19 -65.23
CA ASN A 532 -11.92 -18.62 -65.48
C ASN A 532 -13.35 -19.11 -65.19
N ILE A 533 -13.91 -19.87 -66.13
CA ILE A 533 -15.29 -20.32 -66.07
C ILE A 533 -15.52 -21.61 -65.27
N ASN A 534 -14.48 -22.23 -64.68
CA ASN A 534 -14.61 -23.51 -64.01
C ASN A 534 -13.89 -23.62 -62.65
N MET A 535 -12.83 -22.84 -62.41
CA MET A 535 -11.91 -23.12 -61.31
C MET A 535 -11.32 -21.86 -60.66
N THR A 536 -10.90 -22.00 -59.40
CA THR A 536 -10.14 -20.98 -58.64
C THR A 536 -8.91 -21.61 -58.02
N GLN A 537 -7.81 -20.88 -57.88
CA GLN A 537 -6.56 -21.46 -57.35
C GLN A 537 -5.78 -20.46 -56.48
N LEU A 538 -4.95 -20.99 -55.58
CA LEU A 538 -3.95 -20.26 -54.83
C LEU A 538 -2.74 -21.13 -54.52
N CYS A 539 -1.55 -20.53 -54.45
CA CYS A 539 -0.34 -21.21 -54.01
C CYS A 539 -0.25 -21.25 -52.49
N GLU A 540 -0.37 -20.08 -51.83
CA GLU A 540 -0.10 -19.92 -50.39
C GLU A 540 -0.99 -18.81 -49.82
N ILE A 541 -1.36 -18.96 -48.55
CA ILE A 541 -2.05 -18.00 -47.69
C ILE A 541 -1.30 -17.97 -46.35
N GLU A 542 -0.77 -16.81 -45.99
CA GLU A 542 -0.13 -16.56 -44.69
C GLU A 542 -0.98 -15.56 -43.89
N LEU A 543 -1.12 -15.77 -42.58
CA LEU A 543 -1.96 -14.95 -41.70
C LEU A 543 -1.10 -14.20 -40.69
N PHE A 544 -0.87 -12.91 -40.93
CA PHE A 544 0.00 -12.07 -40.12
C PHE A 544 -0.77 -11.28 -39.07
N GLY A 545 -0.26 -11.33 -37.84
CA GLY A 545 -0.80 -10.60 -36.71
C GLY A 545 0.27 -10.31 -35.67
N PRO A 546 -0.02 -9.52 -34.63
CA PRO A 546 0.88 -9.32 -33.50
C PRO A 546 1.36 -10.65 -32.92
N ALA A 547 2.67 -10.77 -32.62
CA ALA A 547 3.17 -11.81 -31.73
C ALA A 547 2.57 -11.57 -30.34
N GLY A 548 1.45 -12.23 -30.06
CA GLY A 548 0.65 -11.87 -28.89
C GLY A 548 -0.64 -12.65 -28.72
N SER A 549 -0.77 -13.79 -29.39
CA SER A 549 -1.85 -14.73 -29.13
C SER A 549 -1.24 -16.13 -29.17
N SER A 550 -1.12 -16.74 -27.99
CA SER A 550 -0.55 -18.06 -27.70
C SER A 550 0.93 -18.29 -28.05
N ASN A 551 1.84 -17.43 -27.57
CA ASN A 551 3.18 -17.94 -27.24
C ASN A 551 3.17 -18.32 -25.77
N HIS A 552 3.00 -19.61 -25.52
CA HIS A 552 3.40 -20.20 -24.27
C HIS A 552 4.81 -19.73 -23.88
N PRO A 553 5.11 -19.57 -22.58
CA PRO A 553 6.46 -19.24 -22.10
C PRO A 553 7.46 -20.18 -22.76
N SER A 554 8.57 -19.65 -23.27
CA SER A 554 9.58 -20.45 -23.96
C SER A 554 10.00 -21.66 -23.10
N GLY A 555 9.62 -22.87 -23.52
CA GLY A 555 9.88 -24.11 -22.79
C GLY A 555 8.70 -24.74 -22.03
N CYS A 556 7.49 -24.15 -22.04
CA CYS A 556 6.30 -24.75 -21.42
C CYS A 556 5.01 -24.49 -22.21
N THR A 557 4.71 -25.34 -23.21
CA THR A 557 3.59 -25.22 -24.15
C THR A 557 2.19 -25.40 -23.56
N ASP A 558 2.05 -25.66 -22.26
CA ASP A 558 0.74 -25.81 -21.59
C ASP A 558 0.59 -24.81 -20.42
N CYS A 559 1.51 -23.86 -20.29
CA CYS A 559 1.49 -22.87 -19.22
C CYS A 559 0.54 -21.70 -19.52
N ILE A 560 -0.06 -21.14 -18.47
CA ILE A 560 -0.87 -19.92 -18.47
C ILE A 560 0.01 -18.74 -18.91
N GLY A 561 -0.48 -17.98 -19.89
CA GLY A 561 0.12 -16.72 -20.29
C GLY A 561 -0.53 -15.55 -19.54
N PHE A 562 0.18 -14.91 -18.63
CA PHE A 562 -0.29 -13.72 -17.91
C PHE A 562 -0.51 -12.49 -18.80
N ASN A 563 -0.05 -12.51 -20.05
CA ASN A 563 -0.42 -11.52 -21.06
C ASN A 563 -1.83 -11.76 -21.65
N THR A 564 -2.40 -12.94 -21.41
CA THR A 564 -3.70 -13.37 -21.95
C THR A 564 -4.79 -13.49 -20.89
N ILE A 565 -4.44 -13.29 -19.62
CA ILE A 565 -5.37 -13.27 -18.50
C ILE A 565 -5.22 -11.97 -17.72
N THR A 566 -6.34 -11.40 -17.26
CA THR A 566 -6.32 -10.24 -16.38
C THR A 566 -6.17 -10.69 -14.93
N LEU A 567 -5.34 -9.99 -14.17
CA LEU A 567 -5.20 -10.15 -12.72
C LEU A 567 -5.88 -9.00 -11.98
N ASP A 568 -7.02 -9.29 -11.36
CA ASP A 568 -7.78 -8.35 -10.54
C ASP A 568 -7.31 -8.40 -9.08
N SER A 569 -7.65 -7.35 -8.33
CA SER A 569 -7.48 -7.36 -6.88
C SER A 569 -8.32 -8.46 -6.24
N TYR A 570 -7.72 -9.21 -5.32
CA TYR A 570 -8.42 -10.20 -4.52
C TYR A 570 -8.79 -9.61 -3.16
N SER A 571 -10.09 -9.57 -2.86
CA SER A 571 -10.65 -9.08 -1.59
C SER A 571 -10.13 -7.71 -1.10
N ASN A 572 -9.71 -6.84 -2.03
CA ASN A 572 -9.12 -5.52 -1.77
C ASN A 572 -7.84 -5.53 -0.90
N GLN A 573 -7.06 -6.61 -0.92
CA GLN A 573 -5.83 -6.73 -0.12
C GLN A 573 -4.60 -6.02 -0.73
N ASP A 574 -4.75 -5.34 -1.87
CA ASP A 574 -3.66 -4.65 -2.58
C ASP A 574 -3.34 -3.24 -2.01
N ILE A 575 -3.53 -3.01 -0.71
CA ILE A 575 -3.53 -1.67 -0.10
C ILE A 575 -2.19 -0.93 -0.32
N ASP A 576 -1.06 -1.65 -0.26
CA ASP A 576 0.30 -1.08 -0.36
C ASP A 576 1.23 -1.82 -1.35
N GLY A 577 0.66 -2.54 -2.32
CA GLY A 577 1.43 -3.35 -3.26
C GLY A 577 0.99 -3.33 -4.71
N THR A 578 1.80 -3.92 -5.58
CA THR A 578 1.59 -3.92 -7.03
C THR A 578 2.02 -5.24 -7.65
N HIS A 579 1.78 -5.39 -8.95
CA HIS A 579 2.22 -6.54 -9.71
C HIS A 579 2.82 -6.13 -11.06
N ALA A 580 3.70 -6.98 -11.58
CA ALA A 580 4.26 -6.86 -12.91
C ALA A 580 4.20 -8.22 -13.60
N ILE A 581 4.00 -8.20 -14.92
CA ILE A 581 4.11 -9.39 -15.76
C ILE A 581 5.49 -9.38 -16.42
N GLN A 582 6.20 -10.51 -16.30
CA GLN A 582 7.57 -10.70 -16.77
C GLN A 582 7.66 -11.93 -17.67
N ASP A 583 8.84 -12.17 -18.25
CA ASP A 583 9.14 -13.34 -19.08
C ASP A 583 8.11 -13.56 -20.21
N ASN A 584 7.71 -12.48 -20.88
CA ASN A 584 6.70 -12.49 -21.94
C ASN A 584 5.37 -13.16 -21.52
N GLY A 585 4.90 -12.88 -20.31
CA GLY A 585 3.67 -13.47 -19.77
C GLY A 585 3.89 -14.79 -19.04
N GLY A 586 5.13 -15.29 -18.94
CA GLY A 586 5.43 -16.51 -18.20
C GLY A 586 5.54 -16.34 -16.69
N THR A 587 5.71 -15.10 -16.20
CA THR A 587 5.91 -14.84 -14.77
C THR A 587 5.00 -13.73 -14.27
N ALA A 588 4.22 -14.01 -13.23
CA ALA A 588 3.54 -13.00 -12.41
C ALA A 588 4.43 -12.65 -11.21
N HIS A 589 4.81 -11.39 -11.10
CA HIS A 589 5.61 -10.85 -10.00
C HIS A 589 4.76 -9.95 -9.13
N LEU A 590 4.52 -10.34 -7.88
CA LEU A 590 3.82 -9.56 -6.86
C LEU A 590 4.84 -8.85 -5.96
N ILE A 591 4.55 -7.61 -5.56
CA ILE A 591 5.46 -6.70 -4.83
C ILE A 591 4.72 -6.09 -3.64
N ASN A 592 5.34 -6.12 -2.45
CA ASN A 592 4.76 -5.72 -1.16
C ASN A 592 3.47 -6.47 -0.83
N ASN A 593 2.50 -5.86 -0.16
CA ASN A 593 1.25 -6.55 0.17
C ASN A 593 0.32 -6.59 -1.06
N THR A 594 0.19 -7.75 -1.70
CA THR A 594 -0.56 -7.90 -2.97
C THR A 594 -1.16 -9.29 -3.11
N TRP A 595 -2.46 -9.33 -3.39
CA TRP A 595 -3.20 -10.54 -3.68
C TRP A 595 -3.96 -10.37 -4.99
N LYS A 596 -3.69 -11.25 -5.95
CA LYS A 596 -4.29 -11.18 -7.28
C LYS A 596 -5.13 -12.40 -7.59
N ARG A 597 -6.23 -12.20 -8.31
CA ARG A 597 -7.03 -13.28 -8.89
C ARG A 597 -7.15 -13.16 -10.40
N SER A 598 -7.23 -14.27 -11.12
CA SER A 598 -7.53 -14.26 -12.55
C SER A 598 -9.01 -13.94 -12.81
N ILE A 599 -9.32 -13.27 -13.92
CA ILE A 599 -10.72 -13.17 -14.40
C ILE A 599 -11.19 -14.50 -15.02
N ASN A 600 -10.28 -15.21 -15.69
CA ASN A 600 -10.55 -16.52 -16.25
C ASN A 600 -10.86 -17.52 -15.13
N ALA A 601 -11.86 -18.37 -15.39
CA ALA A 601 -12.37 -19.34 -14.44
C ALA A 601 -12.04 -20.76 -14.93
N TYR A 602 -11.69 -21.64 -14.00
CA TYR A 602 -11.25 -23.01 -14.24
C TYR A 602 -12.22 -23.99 -13.57
N THR A 603 -12.34 -25.19 -14.12
CA THR A 603 -12.99 -26.30 -13.41
C THR A 603 -11.91 -27.08 -12.68
N ILE A 604 -12.08 -27.25 -11.37
CA ILE A 604 -11.21 -28.06 -10.51
C ILE A 604 -11.94 -29.38 -10.25
N THR A 605 -11.46 -30.45 -10.85
CA THR A 605 -11.91 -31.82 -10.63
C THR A 605 -11.05 -32.52 -9.59
N ALA A 606 -11.44 -33.73 -9.18
CA ALA A 606 -10.65 -34.55 -8.27
C ALA A 606 -9.26 -34.94 -8.84
N ASN A 607 -9.05 -34.83 -10.15
CA ASN A 607 -7.79 -35.20 -10.80
C ASN A 607 -6.92 -33.99 -11.20
N THR A 608 -7.39 -32.77 -10.91
CA THR A 608 -6.70 -31.53 -11.28
C THR A 608 -5.41 -31.34 -10.50
N VAL A 609 -4.34 -31.05 -11.21
CA VAL A 609 -3.02 -30.70 -10.69
C VAL A 609 -2.62 -29.33 -11.21
N ILE A 610 -2.02 -28.52 -10.32
CA ILE A 610 -1.31 -27.29 -10.70
C ILE A 610 0.19 -27.50 -10.53
N GLU A 611 0.97 -27.10 -11.52
CA GLU A 611 2.43 -27.07 -11.42
C GLU A 611 2.99 -25.70 -11.80
N PHE A 612 4.01 -25.24 -11.09
CA PHE A 612 4.62 -23.92 -11.30
C PHE A 612 6.00 -23.83 -10.65
N GLU A 613 6.74 -22.79 -10.99
CA GLU A 613 7.99 -22.42 -10.32
C GLU A 613 7.73 -21.18 -9.43
N PHE A 614 8.19 -21.24 -8.18
CA PHE A 614 8.06 -20.15 -7.23
C PHE A 614 9.41 -19.65 -6.75
N ARG A 615 9.53 -18.34 -6.62
CA ARG A 615 10.68 -17.66 -6.02
C ARG A 615 10.21 -16.47 -5.20
N SER A 616 10.82 -16.27 -4.04
CA SER A 616 10.79 -15.04 -3.25
C SER A 616 12.20 -14.73 -2.72
N THR A 617 12.55 -13.45 -2.61
CA THR A 617 13.79 -13.02 -1.94
C THR A 617 13.61 -12.70 -0.45
N ASN A 618 12.37 -12.68 0.06
CA ASN A 618 12.05 -12.30 1.44
C ASN A 618 11.03 -13.28 2.05
N GLU A 619 11.06 -13.43 3.38
CA GLU A 619 10.04 -14.16 4.12
C GLU A 619 8.93 -13.18 4.51
N GLY A 620 7.84 -13.18 3.74
CA GLY A 620 6.62 -12.44 4.06
C GLY A 620 5.75 -13.15 5.10
N GLU A 621 4.55 -12.65 5.32
CA GLU A 621 3.56 -13.28 6.21
C GLU A 621 2.95 -14.52 5.55
N ILE A 622 2.54 -14.38 4.28
CA ILE A 622 1.98 -15.46 3.48
C ILE A 622 2.45 -15.32 2.03
N HIS A 623 3.04 -16.38 1.49
CA HIS A 623 3.20 -16.60 0.07
C HIS A 623 2.36 -17.79 -0.34
N GLY A 624 1.48 -17.65 -1.33
CA GLY A 624 0.52 -18.70 -1.63
C GLY A 624 -0.06 -18.67 -3.02
N ILE A 625 -0.69 -19.79 -3.38
CA ILE A 625 -1.39 -19.98 -4.65
C ILE A 625 -2.61 -20.88 -4.42
N GLY A 626 -3.71 -20.65 -5.11
CA GLY A 626 -4.90 -21.49 -5.00
C GLY A 626 -5.99 -21.11 -5.97
N PHE A 627 -7.21 -21.57 -5.72
CA PHE A 627 -8.37 -21.19 -6.51
C PHE A 627 -9.58 -20.86 -5.66
N ASP A 628 -10.37 -19.88 -6.09
CA ASP A 628 -11.53 -19.37 -5.35
C ASP A 628 -12.67 -18.97 -6.28
N GLU A 629 -13.93 -19.09 -5.83
CA GLU A 629 -15.12 -18.81 -6.64
C GLU A 629 -15.79 -17.45 -6.39
N ASP A 630 -15.54 -16.82 -5.24
CA ASP A 630 -16.37 -15.71 -4.75
C ASP A 630 -15.59 -14.49 -4.25
N ASN A 631 -14.29 -14.42 -4.58
CA ASN A 631 -13.41 -13.29 -4.25
C ASN A 631 -13.36 -12.99 -2.73
N SER A 632 -13.54 -14.03 -1.90
CA SER A 632 -13.58 -13.94 -0.45
C SER A 632 -12.47 -14.79 0.17
N ILE A 633 -11.69 -14.17 1.06
CA ILE A 633 -10.50 -14.78 1.66
C ILE A 633 -10.82 -16.13 2.29
N SER A 634 -10.24 -17.20 1.73
CA SER A 634 -10.52 -18.59 2.10
C SER A 634 -9.23 -19.36 2.41
N SER A 635 -8.95 -19.56 3.70
CA SER A 635 -7.73 -20.26 4.17
C SER A 635 -7.69 -21.74 3.80
N ASN A 636 -8.84 -22.35 3.52
CA ASN A 636 -8.95 -23.73 3.06
C ASN A 636 -8.79 -23.88 1.54
N ARG A 637 -8.47 -22.80 0.82
CA ARG A 637 -8.32 -22.81 -0.65
C ARG A 637 -6.95 -22.39 -1.15
N ILE A 638 -6.20 -21.63 -0.35
CA ILE A 638 -4.87 -21.16 -0.73
C ILE A 638 -3.80 -22.09 -0.15
N PHE A 639 -2.96 -22.67 -1.01
CA PHE A 639 -1.79 -23.43 -0.58
C PHE A 639 -0.67 -22.47 -0.22
N LYS A 640 -0.26 -22.49 1.05
CA LYS A 640 0.87 -21.70 1.53
C LYS A 640 2.16 -22.38 1.08
N LEU A 641 3.09 -21.56 0.58
CA LEU A 641 4.41 -21.97 0.07
C LEU A 641 5.55 -21.53 0.99
N HIS A 642 5.40 -20.35 1.58
CA HIS A 642 6.38 -19.71 2.47
C HIS A 642 5.70 -18.68 3.37
N GLY A 643 6.32 -18.31 4.49
CA GLY A 643 5.95 -17.14 5.29
C GLY A 643 5.78 -17.45 6.78
N THR A 644 5.58 -16.40 7.59
CA THR A 644 5.57 -16.52 9.05
C THR A 644 4.21 -16.89 9.65
N GLN A 645 3.09 -16.60 8.96
CA GLN A 645 1.75 -16.78 9.53
C GLN A 645 1.20 -18.20 9.36
N ASN A 646 0.42 -18.66 10.34
CA ASN A 646 -0.25 -19.96 10.31
C ASN A 646 -1.59 -19.89 9.56
N TRP A 647 -1.54 -19.62 8.26
CA TRP A 647 -2.70 -19.42 7.41
C TRP A 647 -2.56 -20.18 6.09
N GLY A 648 -3.67 -20.67 5.52
CA GLY A 648 -3.68 -21.46 4.27
C GLY A 648 -3.57 -22.98 4.46
N ILE A 649 -3.60 -23.73 3.35
CA ILE A 649 -3.25 -25.16 3.27
C ILE A 649 -1.72 -25.27 3.29
N ARG A 650 -1.18 -25.70 4.43
CA ARG A 650 0.28 -25.64 4.71
C ARG A 650 1.08 -26.86 4.24
N ALA A 651 0.47 -27.82 3.53
CA ALA A 651 1.16 -29.02 3.04
C ALA A 651 2.36 -28.72 2.11
N TYR A 652 2.43 -27.49 1.57
CA TYR A 652 3.48 -27.02 0.67
C TYR A 652 4.29 -25.86 1.24
N ASP A 653 4.15 -25.56 2.54
CA ASP A 653 4.89 -24.49 3.24
C ASP A 653 6.33 -24.94 3.53
N ASN A 654 7.08 -25.10 2.46
CA ASN A 654 8.40 -25.75 2.46
C ASN A 654 9.39 -25.05 1.52
N TYR A 655 9.12 -23.81 1.11
CA TYR A 655 10.08 -23.00 0.38
C TYR A 655 11.23 -22.61 1.32
N ASN A 656 12.40 -23.19 1.07
CA ASN A 656 13.63 -22.96 1.83
C ASN A 656 14.76 -22.40 0.92
N ASN A 657 14.44 -22.12 -0.35
CA ASN A 657 15.39 -21.72 -1.38
C ASN A 657 15.35 -20.20 -1.61
N ILE A 658 15.47 -19.38 -0.56
CA ILE A 658 15.36 -17.91 -0.66
C ILE A 658 16.22 -17.39 -1.83
N GLY A 659 15.59 -16.58 -2.68
CA GLY A 659 16.19 -15.99 -3.88
C GLY A 659 16.31 -16.91 -5.10
N ASN A 660 15.93 -18.19 -5.02
CA ASN A 660 16.04 -19.18 -6.10
C ASN A 660 14.68 -19.83 -6.42
N TYR A 661 14.48 -20.21 -7.68
CA TYR A 661 13.24 -20.90 -8.08
C TYR A 661 13.17 -22.31 -7.50
N LYS A 662 11.96 -22.70 -7.07
CA LYS A 662 11.57 -24.05 -6.66
C LYS A 662 10.30 -24.46 -7.41
N THR A 663 10.31 -25.65 -8.01
CA THR A 663 9.14 -26.21 -8.69
C THR A 663 8.18 -26.86 -7.67
N TYR A 664 6.88 -26.61 -7.85
CA TYR A 664 5.79 -27.17 -7.08
C TYR A 664 4.84 -27.90 -8.01
N THR A 665 4.42 -29.11 -7.64
CA THR A 665 3.34 -29.86 -8.30
C THR A 665 2.32 -30.21 -7.21
N ILE A 666 1.13 -29.62 -7.27
CA ILE A 666 0.09 -29.71 -6.24
C ILE A 666 -1.16 -30.36 -6.84
N PRO A 667 -1.60 -31.54 -6.36
CA PRO A 667 -2.86 -32.14 -6.74
C PRO A 667 -4.02 -31.44 -6.03
N VAL A 668 -4.42 -30.29 -6.57
CA VAL A 668 -5.47 -29.42 -6.01
C VAL A 668 -6.77 -30.18 -5.79
N GLY A 669 -7.13 -31.08 -6.71
CA GLY A 669 -8.32 -31.92 -6.65
C GLY A 669 -8.43 -32.81 -5.41
N ASN A 670 -7.31 -33.08 -4.73
CA ASN A 670 -7.32 -33.82 -3.46
C ASN A 670 -7.76 -32.97 -2.27
N SER A 671 -7.70 -31.64 -2.39
CA SER A 671 -8.08 -30.70 -1.33
C SER A 671 -9.50 -30.19 -1.53
N TYR A 672 -9.85 -29.79 -2.76
CA TYR A 672 -11.17 -29.29 -3.11
C TYR A 672 -11.45 -29.41 -4.60
N THR A 673 -12.74 -29.40 -4.94
CA THR A 673 -13.26 -29.38 -6.32
C THR A 673 -14.24 -28.24 -6.48
N GLY A 674 -14.38 -27.68 -7.68
CA GLY A 674 -15.29 -26.57 -7.93
C GLY A 674 -15.42 -26.24 -9.42
N ASN A 675 -16.49 -25.55 -9.77
CA ASN A 675 -16.71 -25.02 -11.12
C ASN A 675 -16.50 -23.51 -11.12
N ALA A 676 -15.96 -22.98 -12.22
CA ALA A 676 -15.71 -21.54 -12.39
C ALA A 676 -14.83 -20.92 -11.29
N MET A 677 -13.74 -21.60 -10.95
CA MET A 677 -12.77 -21.22 -9.93
C MET A 677 -11.69 -20.31 -10.52
N ASN A 678 -11.44 -19.14 -9.95
CA ASN A 678 -10.39 -18.22 -10.39
C ASN A 678 -9.05 -18.57 -9.72
N LEU A 679 -7.93 -18.49 -10.47
CA LEU A 679 -6.58 -18.64 -9.92
C LEU A 679 -6.29 -17.47 -8.97
N VAL A 680 -5.77 -17.74 -7.78
CA VAL A 680 -5.38 -16.74 -6.78
C VAL A 680 -3.88 -16.84 -6.50
N LEU A 681 -3.19 -15.69 -6.49
CA LEU A 681 -1.76 -15.54 -6.18
C LEU A 681 -1.60 -14.59 -4.98
N VAL A 682 -0.78 -14.97 -4.00
CA VAL A 682 -0.70 -14.31 -2.71
C VAL A 682 0.74 -13.92 -2.38
N ASN A 683 0.94 -12.64 -2.03
CA ASN A 683 2.16 -12.07 -1.48
C ASN A 683 1.80 -11.10 -0.35
N ASP A 684 1.75 -11.61 0.87
CA ASP A 684 1.19 -10.92 2.03
C ASP A 684 2.29 -10.44 2.98
N ASN A 685 2.21 -9.19 3.43
CA ASN A 685 3.08 -8.61 4.45
C ASN A 685 2.52 -7.25 4.91
N ASP A 686 1.63 -7.26 5.91
CA ASP A 686 0.91 -6.10 6.45
C ASP A 686 1.83 -5.06 7.12
N GLY A 687 3.07 -5.43 7.46
CA GLY A 687 3.98 -4.61 8.27
C GLY A 687 5.34 -4.24 7.64
N GLY A 688 5.61 -4.56 6.36
CA GLY A 688 6.95 -4.34 5.80
C GLY A 688 7.06 -4.14 4.28
N ASN A 689 8.07 -3.37 3.87
CA ASN A 689 8.38 -3.07 2.47
C ASN A 689 9.39 -4.06 1.87
N GLY A 690 9.25 -4.35 0.57
CA GLY A 690 10.19 -5.18 -0.19
C GLY A 690 9.81 -6.66 -0.32
N ASN A 691 8.69 -7.10 0.27
CA ASN A 691 8.19 -8.47 0.07
C ASN A 691 7.91 -8.74 -1.42
N ASN A 692 8.16 -9.94 -1.92
CA ASN A 692 7.91 -10.25 -3.33
C ASN A 692 7.62 -11.73 -3.57
N SER A 693 6.82 -12.01 -4.60
CA SER A 693 6.54 -13.37 -5.07
C SER A 693 6.60 -13.44 -6.57
N PHE A 694 7.39 -14.37 -7.11
CA PHE A 694 7.46 -14.66 -8.53
C PHE A 694 6.85 -16.03 -8.79
N PHE A 695 5.73 -16.07 -9.51
CA PHE A 695 5.07 -17.29 -9.97
C PHE A 695 5.32 -17.44 -11.45
N LYS A 696 6.07 -18.46 -11.83
CA LYS A 696 6.52 -18.70 -13.19
C LYS A 696 6.00 -20.03 -13.72
N ASN A 697 5.70 -20.08 -15.02
CA ASN A 697 5.35 -21.32 -15.73
C ASN A 697 4.21 -22.10 -15.05
N ILE A 698 3.12 -21.42 -14.70
CA ILE A 698 1.95 -22.07 -14.10
C ILE A 698 1.22 -22.90 -15.16
N ARG A 699 1.06 -24.20 -14.93
CA ARG A 699 0.24 -25.11 -15.75
C ARG A 699 -0.81 -25.80 -14.89
N ILE A 700 -1.99 -26.02 -15.48
CA ILE A 700 -3.11 -26.73 -14.85
C ILE A 700 -3.48 -27.89 -15.78
N TYR A 701 -3.50 -29.11 -15.25
CA TYR A 701 -3.79 -30.29 -16.07
C TYR A 701 -4.51 -31.37 -15.26
N GLU A 702 -5.14 -32.30 -15.98
CA GLU A 702 -5.80 -33.47 -15.42
C GLU A 702 -4.87 -34.68 -15.48
N THR A 703 -4.79 -35.44 -14.39
CA THR A 703 -4.02 -36.69 -14.39
C THR A 703 -4.89 -37.89 -14.77
N SER A 704 -4.41 -38.71 -15.70
CA SER A 704 -5.03 -40.00 -16.00
C SER A 704 -4.56 -41.03 -14.97
N ARG A 705 -5.27 -41.19 -13.86
CA ARG A 705 -5.03 -42.30 -12.92
C ARG A 705 -6.33 -43.02 -12.58
N THR A 706 -6.42 -44.28 -13.04
CA THR A 706 -7.19 -45.33 -12.37
C THR A 706 -6.65 -45.44 -10.93
N ALA A 707 -7.55 -45.43 -9.94
CA ALA A 707 -7.20 -45.44 -8.53
C ALA A 707 -6.11 -46.47 -8.19
N ILE A 708 -4.89 -46.00 -7.92
CA ILE A 708 -3.86 -46.74 -7.19
C ILE A 708 -3.17 -45.73 -6.25
N THR A 709 -2.94 -46.20 -5.02
CA THR A 709 -2.37 -45.61 -3.80
C THR A 709 -1.33 -44.47 -3.94
N PRO A 710 -1.44 -43.39 -3.13
CA PRO A 710 -0.34 -42.47 -2.84
C PRO A 710 0.51 -42.94 -1.64
N GLU A 711 1.83 -42.73 -1.74
CA GLU A 711 2.77 -42.76 -0.62
C GLU A 711 2.52 -41.60 0.37
N PRO A 712 2.80 -41.78 1.67
CA PRO A 712 2.43 -40.82 2.70
C PRO A 712 3.59 -39.84 3.00
N TYR A 713 3.34 -38.54 2.85
CA TYR A 713 4.16 -37.49 3.48
C TYR A 713 3.33 -36.79 4.56
N TYR A 714 3.89 -36.75 5.76
CA TYR A 714 3.23 -36.50 7.04
C TYR A 714 3.00 -35.00 7.31
N ASN A 715 1.81 -34.63 7.80
CA ASN A 715 1.58 -33.39 8.55
C ASN A 715 1.21 -33.73 10.01
N GLU A 716 1.95 -33.17 10.96
CA GLU A 716 1.67 -33.18 12.39
C GLU A 716 0.51 -32.23 12.71
N ILE A 717 -0.46 -32.70 13.50
CA ILE A 717 -1.42 -31.85 14.24
C ILE A 717 -0.85 -31.66 15.66
N VAL A 718 -0.92 -30.46 16.24
CA VAL A 718 -0.77 -30.30 17.70
C VAL A 718 -1.87 -29.39 18.24
N ASN A 719 -2.68 -29.97 19.13
CA ASN A 719 -3.53 -29.42 20.21
C ASN A 719 -4.39 -28.16 19.91
N GLU A 720 -5.71 -28.36 19.68
CA GLU A 720 -6.71 -27.32 19.40
C GLU A 720 -7.71 -27.04 20.55
N PHE A 721 -7.43 -27.41 21.81
CA PHE A 721 -8.46 -27.26 22.88
C PHE A 721 -7.98 -26.71 24.24
N ASP A 722 -6.79 -26.12 24.35
CA ASP A 722 -6.39 -25.43 25.60
C ASP A 722 -5.59 -24.15 25.30
N ASP A 723 -6.01 -23.03 25.89
CA ASP A 723 -5.42 -21.69 25.74
C ASP A 723 -4.26 -21.45 26.75
N GLU A 724 -3.46 -22.48 27.03
CA GLU A 724 -2.26 -22.35 27.85
C GLU A 724 -0.98 -22.34 27.01
N SER A 725 -0.06 -21.45 27.39
CA SER A 725 1.28 -21.31 26.82
C SER A 725 1.98 -22.65 26.66
N ILE A 726 2.55 -22.88 25.47
CA ILE A 726 3.31 -24.06 25.05
C ILE A 726 4.23 -24.57 26.18
N LYS A 727 3.85 -25.68 26.83
CA LYS A 727 4.74 -26.43 27.73
C LYS A 727 5.73 -27.26 26.91
N LYS A 728 6.99 -27.25 27.34
CA LYS A 728 8.16 -27.83 26.65
C LYS A 728 8.09 -29.36 26.54
N LEU A 729 7.44 -29.85 25.49
CA LEU A 729 7.77 -31.14 24.88
C LEU A 729 8.42 -30.84 23.53
N ASP A 730 9.52 -31.51 23.22
CA ASP A 730 10.16 -31.42 21.90
C ASP A 730 9.22 -32.02 20.85
N LYS A 731 8.44 -31.14 20.20
CA LYS A 731 7.34 -31.47 19.29
C LYS A 731 7.79 -32.27 18.06
N SER A 732 9.10 -32.35 17.79
CA SER A 732 9.65 -33.07 16.64
C SER A 732 9.62 -34.61 16.76
N THR A 733 9.29 -35.15 17.94
CA THR A 733 9.45 -36.59 18.23
C THR A 733 8.15 -37.36 18.57
N LEU A 734 7.06 -36.66 18.90
CA LEU A 734 5.75 -37.29 19.14
C LEU A 734 4.96 -37.39 17.83
N LYS A 735 4.62 -38.60 17.39
CA LYS A 735 3.92 -38.83 16.12
C LYS A 735 2.74 -39.78 16.27
N VAL A 736 1.62 -39.46 15.65
CA VAL A 736 0.42 -40.31 15.58
C VAL A 736 0.10 -40.59 14.13
N TYR A 737 0.21 -41.84 13.68
CA TYR A 737 0.12 -42.18 12.26
C TYR A 737 -0.30 -43.64 11.98
N PRO A 738 -0.92 -43.93 10.82
CA PRO A 738 -1.44 -42.96 9.86
C PRO A 738 -2.62 -42.18 10.46
N ASN A 739 -2.81 -40.93 10.02
CA ASN A 739 -3.99 -40.14 10.33
C ASN A 739 -4.30 -39.23 9.12
N PRO A 740 -5.33 -39.54 8.30
CA PRO A 740 -6.40 -40.50 8.59
C PRO A 740 -5.95 -41.97 8.66
N PHE A 741 -6.68 -42.80 9.41
CA PHE A 741 -6.39 -44.22 9.62
C PHE A 741 -7.50 -45.12 9.09
N THR A 742 -7.14 -46.32 8.65
CA THR A 742 -8.10 -47.32 8.15
C THR A 742 -8.29 -48.47 9.13
N ALA A 743 -7.21 -49.10 9.59
CA ALA A 743 -7.28 -50.31 10.44
C ALA A 743 -6.42 -50.24 11.71
N GLN A 744 -5.42 -49.35 11.73
CA GLN A 744 -4.48 -49.23 12.84
C GLN A 744 -3.99 -47.80 13.00
N VAL A 745 -3.58 -47.45 14.22
CA VAL A 745 -2.93 -46.18 14.56
C VAL A 745 -1.69 -46.49 15.38
N ILE A 746 -0.57 -45.88 15.02
CA ILE A 746 0.72 -45.99 15.69
C ILE A 746 0.99 -44.67 16.41
N LEU A 747 1.22 -44.77 17.71
CA LEU A 747 1.69 -43.68 18.54
C LEU A 747 3.19 -43.87 18.79
N ARG A 748 4.00 -42.93 18.31
CA ARG A 748 5.42 -42.82 18.66
C ARG A 748 5.62 -41.69 19.65
N LEU A 749 6.32 -41.99 20.74
CA LEU A 749 6.62 -41.06 21.82
C LEU A 749 8.12 -40.70 21.82
N PRO A 750 8.50 -39.59 22.48
CA PRO A 750 9.90 -39.29 22.73
C PRO A 750 10.59 -40.39 23.55
N GLU A 751 11.89 -40.59 23.37
CA GLU A 751 12.66 -41.48 24.24
C GLU A 751 12.66 -40.96 25.70
N ASN A 752 12.56 -41.87 26.67
CA ASN A 752 12.48 -41.56 28.11
C ASN A 752 11.25 -40.73 28.56
N HIS A 753 10.13 -40.84 27.82
CA HIS A 753 8.87 -40.21 28.20
C HIS A 753 8.33 -40.71 29.56
N GLN A 754 7.45 -39.92 30.20
CA GLN A 754 6.80 -40.27 31.46
C GLN A 754 5.34 -40.73 31.29
N PHE A 755 4.84 -40.81 30.05
CA PHE A 755 3.48 -41.30 29.77
C PHE A 755 3.32 -42.77 30.15
N SER A 756 2.20 -43.07 30.81
CA SER A 756 1.86 -44.38 31.33
C SER A 756 0.64 -45.00 30.64
N LYS A 757 -0.14 -44.21 29.88
CA LYS A 757 -1.38 -44.64 29.24
C LYS A 757 -1.63 -43.90 27.92
N ALA A 758 -2.25 -44.59 26.95
CA ALA A 758 -2.96 -43.96 25.85
C ALA A 758 -4.28 -44.68 25.54
N GLY A 759 -5.33 -43.92 25.20
CA GLY A 759 -6.62 -44.49 24.77
C GLY A 759 -7.29 -43.69 23.66
N ILE A 760 -8.03 -44.38 22.79
CA ILE A 760 -8.84 -43.79 21.73
C ILE A 760 -10.29 -43.71 22.21
N TYR A 761 -10.88 -42.54 22.03
CA TYR A 761 -12.22 -42.17 22.48
C TYR A 761 -13.06 -41.72 21.28
N ALA A 762 -14.35 -42.03 21.29
CA ALA A 762 -15.32 -41.38 20.42
C ALA A 762 -15.45 -39.90 20.80
N ILE A 763 -15.94 -39.04 19.88
CA ILE A 763 -16.18 -37.62 20.17
C ILE A 763 -17.16 -37.38 21.33
N SER A 764 -18.02 -38.37 21.62
CA SER A 764 -18.93 -38.35 22.76
C SER A 764 -18.23 -38.54 24.12
N GLY A 765 -16.91 -38.79 24.12
CA GLY A 765 -16.10 -39.07 25.30
C GLY A 765 -16.08 -40.54 25.71
N GLN A 766 -16.73 -41.44 24.95
CA GLN A 766 -16.71 -42.88 25.23
C GLN A 766 -15.34 -43.47 24.90
N LEU A 767 -14.71 -44.15 25.86
CA LEU A 767 -13.47 -44.90 25.63
C LEU A 767 -13.73 -46.13 24.75
N LEU A 768 -12.97 -46.26 23.67
CA LEU A 768 -13.10 -47.36 22.70
C LEU A 768 -11.98 -48.39 22.86
N ILE A 769 -10.74 -47.93 23.02
CA ILE A 769 -9.58 -48.81 23.23
C ILE A 769 -8.53 -48.10 24.07
N GLU A 770 -7.87 -48.82 24.97
CA GLU A 770 -6.83 -48.29 25.85
C GLU A 770 -5.62 -49.23 25.88
N LYS A 771 -4.42 -48.65 25.99
CA LYS A 771 -3.17 -49.35 26.18
C LYS A 771 -2.34 -48.68 27.26
N ASN A 772 -1.74 -49.49 28.12
CA ASN A 772 -0.70 -49.05 29.04
C ASN A 772 0.61 -48.86 28.27
N ILE A 773 1.38 -47.86 28.66
CA ILE A 773 2.64 -47.48 28.04
C ILE A 773 3.77 -47.75 29.02
N ASP A 774 4.81 -48.42 28.56
CA ASP A 774 6.07 -48.55 29.29
C ASP A 774 7.01 -47.42 28.85
N SER A 775 7.61 -46.71 29.81
CA SER A 775 8.65 -45.69 29.60
C SER A 775 9.82 -46.10 28.69
N LYS A 776 10.04 -47.41 28.50
CA LYS A 776 11.07 -47.96 27.60
C LYS A 776 10.58 -48.24 26.18
N ASN A 777 9.27 -48.29 25.96
CA ASN A 777 8.64 -48.58 24.68
C ASN A 777 8.04 -47.30 24.09
N ASN A 778 8.80 -46.69 23.20
CA ASN A 778 8.43 -45.43 22.55
C ASN A 778 7.49 -45.61 21.35
N ILE A 779 7.05 -46.82 21.02
CA ILE A 779 6.11 -47.09 19.92
C ILE A 779 4.96 -47.97 20.43
N ILE A 780 3.73 -47.49 20.26
CA ILE A 780 2.49 -48.13 20.70
C ILE A 780 1.57 -48.27 19.51
N ASN A 781 1.21 -49.52 19.18
CA ASN A 781 0.35 -49.82 18.04
C ASN A 781 -1.08 -50.11 18.52
N PHE A 782 -2.07 -49.33 18.08
CA PHE A 782 -3.49 -49.63 18.19
C PHE A 782 -3.92 -50.35 16.92
N ASN A 783 -4.02 -51.68 16.99
CA ASN A 783 -4.42 -52.52 15.87
C ASN A 783 -5.91 -52.84 15.98
N THR A 784 -6.47 -53.50 14.97
CA THR A 784 -7.87 -53.98 14.94
C THR A 784 -8.91 -52.87 15.12
N LEU A 785 -8.70 -51.71 14.52
CA LEU A 785 -9.64 -50.58 14.52
C LEU A 785 -10.59 -50.59 13.30
N GLU A 786 -10.61 -51.69 12.54
CA GLU A 786 -11.39 -51.84 11.30
C GLU A 786 -12.89 -51.67 11.55
N GLU A 787 -13.39 -52.18 12.67
CA GLU A 787 -14.81 -52.19 13.06
C GLU A 787 -15.35 -50.82 13.52
N LEU A 788 -14.48 -49.82 13.71
CA LEU A 788 -14.94 -48.47 14.03
C LEU A 788 -15.72 -47.89 12.84
N ASN A 789 -16.70 -47.03 13.08
CA ASN A 789 -17.34 -46.33 11.98
C ASN A 789 -16.45 -45.20 11.45
N LYS A 790 -16.59 -44.85 10.17
CA LYS A 790 -15.96 -43.66 9.60
C LYS A 790 -16.33 -42.42 10.42
N GLY A 791 -15.36 -41.56 10.71
CA GLY A 791 -15.62 -40.40 11.54
C GLY A 791 -14.41 -39.93 12.36
N VAL A 792 -14.67 -38.97 13.25
CA VAL A 792 -13.63 -38.36 14.09
C VAL A 792 -13.54 -39.09 15.44
N PHE A 793 -12.32 -39.26 15.92
CA PHE A 793 -11.99 -39.84 17.22
C PHE A 793 -10.92 -38.98 17.91
N ILE A 794 -10.67 -39.24 19.19
CA ILE A 794 -9.64 -38.56 19.96
C ILE A 794 -8.74 -39.62 20.58
N ILE A 795 -7.43 -39.54 20.36
CA ILE A 795 -6.46 -40.28 21.18
C ILE A 795 -5.98 -39.40 22.32
N LYS A 796 -6.12 -39.89 23.54
CA LYS A 796 -5.67 -39.26 24.79
C LYS A 796 -4.45 -40.01 25.32
N ILE A 797 -3.39 -39.29 25.64
CA ILE A 797 -2.11 -39.83 26.15
C ILE A 797 -1.86 -39.20 27.52
N GLU A 798 -1.60 -40.01 28.54
CA GLU A 798 -1.61 -39.58 29.94
C GLU A 798 -0.34 -40.02 30.69
N SER A 799 0.17 -39.14 31.55
CA SER A 799 1.15 -39.40 32.60
C SER A 799 0.55 -39.03 33.97
N SER A 800 1.31 -39.15 35.06
CA SER A 800 0.87 -38.65 36.37
C SER A 800 0.73 -37.13 36.44
N THR A 801 1.31 -36.38 35.49
CA THR A 801 1.38 -34.91 35.50
C THR A 801 0.80 -34.26 34.25
N ASP A 802 0.64 -35.01 33.15
CA ASP A 802 0.34 -34.46 31.83
C ASP A 802 -0.74 -35.27 31.10
N THR A 803 -1.52 -34.58 30.28
CA THR A 803 -2.50 -35.17 29.36
C THR A 803 -2.39 -34.49 28.01
N ILE A 804 -2.34 -35.29 26.94
CA ILE A 804 -2.32 -34.82 25.54
C ILE A 804 -3.52 -35.41 24.81
N LEU A 805 -4.22 -34.58 24.03
CA LEU A 805 -5.30 -35.00 23.15
C LEU A 805 -4.90 -34.80 21.69
N TYR A 806 -5.20 -35.77 20.84
CA TYR A 806 -4.90 -35.71 19.41
C TYR A 806 -6.09 -36.22 18.60
N LYS A 807 -6.47 -35.46 17.56
CA LYS A 807 -7.61 -35.82 16.71
C LYS A 807 -7.22 -36.92 15.74
N LEU A 808 -8.02 -37.97 15.68
CA LEU A 808 -7.93 -39.05 14.70
C LEU A 808 -9.11 -39.00 13.73
N ILE A 809 -8.86 -39.35 12.48
CA ILE A 809 -9.89 -39.43 11.43
C ILE A 809 -9.86 -40.86 10.89
N LYS A 810 -10.99 -41.56 10.93
CA LYS A 810 -11.16 -42.86 10.28
C LYS A 810 -11.82 -42.69 8.92
N GLU A 811 -11.15 -43.18 7.89
CA GLU A 811 -11.58 -43.11 6.48
C GLU A 811 -12.62 -44.13 6.07
#